data_AF-A0A536H6L7-F1
#
_entry.id   AF-A0A536H6L7-F1
#
_cell.length_a   1.000
_cell.length_b   1.000
_cell.length_c   1.000
_cell.angle_alpha   90.00
_cell.angle_beta   90.00
_cell.angle_gamma   90.00
#
_symmetry.space_group_name_H-M   'P 1'
#
loop_
_entity.id
_entity.type
_entity.pdbx_description
1 polymer ?
#
loop_
_entity_poly.entity_id
_entity_poly.type
_entity_poly.pdbx_seq_one_letter_code
_entity_poly.pdbx_strand_id
1 'polypeptide(L)'
;MPITFDRSVCCDLNETIGREWLVTNGLGGYAAGTVAGVLTRLEQGLLVASPREGKKPQLLVAKMDEEIVFDQRTYYLGTNEYRDGTLNPAGFAHLETFQLEEGFPVFTYRLGGIDGVILEKRIWMPQGLNTTYIHYRVLRTAAPASPYEGNSWRSLSPSPHAYSRYHDYPPADQRVLSMTLLPFAAYRAYNEPQHGDNNWQFQVKAHLLEQDSFNKENNSSVAGCAVRAWDGANPYHIFVVGHPEGETTFLPTGVWYWNFLRRQDHAMGRTATDDLYLPGVFRTKLWPGEDAGLTIIITAEDLSWLNFSTSHLNRAYQKAVEHQRSFLQPERYFGEGGAATHTQPVLPFPSNTDESPQGEEFLLLLLQAGDRFLAQHTIPADESSAGHSSFFSDVQTSPAIIPAFYQMDESTRDTLIALPGLTLATQRYSEARRILTNLGHYFRQGLLPDRLPTVEHPLREEDYGSVDTTLWYFYALDQYLQVTRDYGPLYELYGSLEESITWYTQGTYNSIRVDPQDGLLEARQPGKALTWMNAFTKGAPVTPRYGKAVEVNALWYLALSLMQEWSEHLYRTGRINHQTSRYEKLRQQCKLSFNACFWYAPGGYLYDVHDDVEGNDASIRPNQLFALSLRYPILEDSRQRTVLNTVTKHLLTPYGLRTLTPRSDSYVGHIKENLEEQGGGLHQGGAWPWLIGPYIDALLHLEGSAPESKMKQNSQERWERVWQTGIQLLNPFREQLCMHMLGMIGSVYDGDAPQSPHAQLACACSTGEVLRVYKLLARMGIRFSDRTLSV
;
A
#
# COMPACT_ATOMS: atom_id res chain seq x y z
N MET A 1 -12.40 -14.22 -5.22
CA MET A 1 -13.06 -14.49 -3.92
C MET A 1 -12.48 -13.55 -2.87
N PRO A 2 -13.18 -13.33 -1.75
CA PRO A 2 -12.57 -12.67 -0.60
C PRO A 2 -11.47 -13.57 -0.01
N ILE A 3 -10.36 -12.98 0.45
CA ILE A 3 -9.38 -13.70 1.28
C ILE A 3 -10.16 -14.23 2.50
N THR A 4 -10.23 -15.55 2.67
CA THR A 4 -11.11 -16.19 3.65
C THR A 4 -10.33 -17.19 4.49
N PHE A 5 -10.53 -17.12 5.79
CA PHE A 5 -10.00 -18.06 6.76
C PHE A 5 -11.16 -18.68 7.54
N ASP A 6 -11.14 -20.01 7.64
CA ASP A 6 -12.10 -20.76 8.43
C ASP A 6 -11.67 -20.88 9.89
N ARG A 7 -12.44 -21.65 10.67
CA ARG A 7 -12.21 -21.85 12.10
C ARG A 7 -10.85 -22.47 12.40
N SER A 8 -10.29 -23.30 11.51
CA SER A 8 -9.01 -23.98 11.75
C SER A 8 -7.85 -22.99 11.84
N VAL A 9 -7.89 -21.94 11.01
CA VAL A 9 -6.93 -20.83 11.06
C VAL A 9 -7.34 -19.83 12.15
N CYS A 10 -8.62 -19.46 12.22
CA CYS A 10 -9.10 -18.40 13.12
C CYS A 10 -8.92 -18.72 14.62
N CYS A 11 -8.95 -20.00 15.00
CA CYS A 11 -8.72 -20.44 16.38
C CYS A 11 -7.24 -20.70 16.71
N ASP A 12 -6.32 -20.54 15.75
CA ASP A 12 -4.88 -20.61 16.00
C ASP A 12 -4.32 -19.20 16.22
N LEU A 13 -3.85 -18.94 17.44
CA LEU A 13 -3.34 -17.64 17.82
C LEU A 13 -2.09 -17.24 17.03
N ASN A 14 -1.19 -18.18 16.72
CA ASN A 14 0.04 -17.87 15.99
C ASN A 14 -0.27 -17.47 14.54
N GLU A 15 -1.21 -18.18 13.92
CA GLU A 15 -1.67 -17.87 12.56
C GLU A 15 -2.39 -16.51 12.51
N THR A 16 -3.26 -16.22 13.47
CA THR A 16 -4.09 -15.00 13.46
C THR A 16 -3.36 -13.74 13.92
N ILE A 17 -2.39 -13.85 14.83
CA ILE A 17 -1.50 -12.74 15.24
C ILE A 17 -0.57 -12.34 14.09
N GLY A 18 -0.16 -13.32 13.27
CA GLY A 18 0.69 -13.07 12.10
C GLY A 18 -0.03 -12.48 10.90
N ARG A 19 -1.37 -12.40 10.91
CA ARG A 19 -2.19 -11.85 9.82
C ARG A 19 -2.84 -10.53 10.22
N GLU A 20 -2.53 -9.49 9.47
CA GLU A 20 -2.95 -8.11 9.68
C GLU A 20 -3.85 -7.64 8.53
N TRP A 21 -4.85 -6.82 8.83
CA TRP A 21 -5.70 -6.17 7.85
C TRP A 21 -5.50 -4.65 7.88
N LEU A 22 -5.74 -4.00 6.74
CA LEU A 22 -5.58 -2.55 6.55
C LEU A 22 -6.73 -2.00 5.70
N VAL A 23 -7.38 -0.96 6.22
CA VAL A 23 -8.37 -0.15 5.49
C VAL A 23 -7.94 1.31 5.55
N THR A 24 -7.97 2.00 4.42
CA THR A 24 -7.47 3.38 4.27
C THR A 24 -8.61 4.33 3.89
N ASN A 25 -8.47 5.61 4.19
CA ASN A 25 -9.48 6.63 3.87
C ASN A 25 -9.07 7.60 2.76
N GLY A 26 -7.93 7.40 2.09
CA GLY A 26 -7.45 8.30 1.04
C GLY A 26 -7.00 9.69 1.52
N LEU A 27 -6.82 9.90 2.82
CA LEU A 27 -6.18 11.08 3.42
C LEU A 27 -4.83 10.75 4.09
N GLY A 28 -4.40 9.49 4.00
CA GLY A 28 -3.34 8.93 4.83
C GLY A 28 -3.75 8.50 6.22
N GLY A 29 -5.05 8.59 6.55
CA GLY A 29 -5.64 7.94 7.70
C GLY A 29 -6.01 6.48 7.39
N TYR A 30 -6.04 5.65 8.43
CA TYR A 30 -6.32 4.23 8.28
C TYR A 30 -6.88 3.58 9.55
N ALA A 31 -7.41 2.38 9.38
CA ALA A 31 -7.73 1.43 10.42
C ALA A 31 -6.99 0.11 10.13
N ALA A 32 -6.36 -0.46 11.15
CA ALA A 32 -5.58 -1.68 11.02
C ALA A 32 -5.56 -2.49 12.32
N GLY A 33 -5.35 -3.80 12.20
CA GLY A 33 -5.22 -4.71 13.33
C GLY A 33 -4.93 -6.14 12.87
N THR A 34 -4.83 -7.07 13.81
CA THR A 34 -4.69 -8.50 13.49
C THR A 34 -6.05 -9.17 13.31
N VAL A 35 -6.06 -10.35 12.68
CA VAL A 35 -7.23 -11.24 12.65
C VAL A 35 -7.65 -11.66 14.05
N ALA A 36 -6.69 -11.84 14.97
CA ALA A 36 -6.96 -12.21 16.37
C ALA A 36 -7.62 -11.10 17.21
N GLY A 37 -7.57 -9.84 16.74
CA GLY A 37 -7.95 -8.66 17.52
C GLY A 37 -6.91 -8.21 18.55
N VAL A 38 -5.73 -8.84 18.58
CA VAL A 38 -4.57 -8.41 19.37
C VAL A 38 -3.83 -7.31 18.62
N LEU A 39 -3.51 -6.22 19.30
CA LEU A 39 -2.68 -5.16 18.75
C LEU A 39 -1.20 -5.47 18.99
N THR A 40 -0.51 -5.92 17.96
CA THR A 40 0.88 -6.40 17.99
C THR A 40 1.90 -5.31 17.67
N ARG A 41 1.43 -4.17 17.15
CA ARG A 41 2.22 -3.00 16.75
C ARG A 41 1.61 -1.71 17.30
N LEU A 42 2.42 -0.71 17.62
CA LEU A 42 1.97 0.62 18.05
C LEU A 42 1.15 1.31 16.97
N GLU A 43 1.43 1.02 15.70
CA GLU A 43 0.76 1.60 14.52
C GLU A 43 -0.65 1.07 14.28
N GLN A 44 -1.07 0.00 14.95
CA GLN A 44 -2.41 -0.57 14.77
C GLN A 44 -3.47 0.19 15.58
N GLY A 45 -4.66 0.31 14.99
CA GLY A 45 -5.71 1.15 15.53
C GLY A 45 -7.01 1.07 14.75
N LEU A 46 -8.14 1.29 15.41
CA LEU A 46 -9.44 1.48 14.73
C LEU A 46 -9.57 2.87 14.10
N LEU A 47 -8.88 3.89 14.62
CA LEU A 47 -8.82 5.20 13.97
C LEU A 47 -7.43 5.80 14.15
N VAL A 48 -6.62 5.68 13.11
CA VAL A 48 -5.42 6.49 12.91
C VAL A 48 -5.79 7.62 11.97
N ALA A 49 -6.00 8.81 12.53
CA ALA A 49 -6.46 9.98 11.78
C ALA A 49 -5.27 10.75 11.21
N SER A 50 -5.36 11.14 9.94
CA SER A 50 -4.41 12.05 9.31
C SER A 50 -4.93 13.49 9.43
N PRO A 51 -4.31 14.36 10.24
CA PRO A 51 -4.77 15.72 10.43
C PRO A 51 -4.59 16.55 9.15
N ARG A 52 -5.59 17.39 8.83
CA ARG A 52 -5.54 18.26 7.64
C ARG A 52 -4.38 19.25 7.66
N GLU A 53 -3.88 19.58 8.85
CA GLU A 53 -2.76 20.50 9.10
C GLU A 53 -1.37 19.92 8.77
N GLY A 54 -1.28 18.74 8.13
CA GLY A 54 0.01 18.16 7.72
C GLY A 54 0.88 17.66 8.87
N LYS A 55 0.28 17.39 10.04
CA LYS A 55 0.93 16.71 11.17
C LYS A 55 1.01 15.21 10.89
N LYS A 56 1.95 14.51 11.55
CA LYS A 56 1.98 13.04 11.51
C LYS A 56 0.61 12.45 11.92
N PRO A 57 0.23 11.27 11.38
CA PRO A 57 -1.00 10.62 11.77
C PRO A 57 -1.08 10.39 13.29
N GLN A 58 -2.29 10.50 13.84
CA GLN A 58 -2.53 10.33 15.27
C GLN A 58 -3.40 9.11 15.52
N LEU A 59 -2.99 8.25 16.45
CA LEU A 59 -3.85 7.18 16.94
C LEU A 59 -4.84 7.76 17.94
N LEU A 60 -6.14 7.69 17.60
CA LEU A 60 -7.23 8.22 18.42
C LEU A 60 -8.02 7.09 19.10
N VAL A 61 -8.29 5.99 18.40
CA VAL A 61 -8.92 4.81 19.00
C VAL A 61 -8.12 3.58 18.62
N ALA A 62 -7.56 2.90 19.62
CA ALA A 62 -6.72 1.72 19.44
C ALA A 62 -7.58 0.50 19.08
N LYS A 63 -8.58 0.19 19.90
CA LYS A 63 -9.47 -0.96 19.67
C LYS A 63 -10.80 -0.81 20.39
N MET A 64 -11.70 -1.75 20.14
CA MET A 64 -12.99 -1.89 20.80
C MET A 64 -13.07 -3.34 21.29
N ASP A 65 -13.21 -3.54 22.59
CA ASP A 65 -13.51 -4.86 23.16
C ASP A 65 -15.00 -5.01 23.40
N GLU A 66 -15.49 -6.23 23.29
CA GLU A 66 -16.90 -6.56 23.40
C GLU A 66 -17.14 -7.63 24.48
N GLU A 67 -18.07 -7.34 25.39
CA GLU A 67 -18.66 -8.32 26.29
C GLU A 67 -20.09 -8.59 25.87
N ILE A 68 -20.40 -9.86 25.61
CA ILE A 68 -21.70 -10.27 25.10
C ILE A 68 -22.33 -11.23 26.08
N VAL A 69 -23.53 -10.88 26.57
CA VAL A 69 -24.35 -11.77 27.36
C VAL A 69 -25.40 -12.42 26.46
N PHE A 70 -25.32 -13.74 26.35
CA PHE A 70 -26.24 -14.59 25.59
C PHE A 70 -26.46 -15.90 26.34
N ASP A 71 -27.72 -16.33 26.46
CA ASP A 71 -28.11 -17.56 27.17
C ASP A 71 -27.48 -17.65 28.57
N GLN A 72 -27.57 -16.56 29.34
CA GLN A 72 -27.02 -16.41 30.70
C GLN A 72 -25.50 -16.59 30.81
N ARG A 73 -24.76 -16.60 29.70
CA ARG A 73 -23.30 -16.68 29.66
C ARG A 73 -22.73 -15.40 29.09
N THR A 74 -21.58 -14.99 29.63
CA THR A 74 -20.79 -13.87 29.11
C THR A 74 -19.69 -14.40 28.21
N TYR A 75 -19.59 -13.84 27.01
CA TYR A 75 -18.55 -14.08 26.03
C TYR A 75 -17.73 -12.81 25.86
N TYR A 76 -16.41 -12.93 25.92
CA TYR A 76 -15.49 -11.82 25.71
C TYR A 76 -14.86 -11.97 24.32
N LEU A 77 -15.12 -11.03 23.41
CA LEU A 77 -14.62 -11.12 22.03
C LEU A 77 -13.30 -10.38 21.81
N GLY A 78 -12.94 -9.49 22.73
CA GLY A 78 -11.63 -8.87 22.74
C GLY A 78 -10.52 -9.90 22.90
N THR A 79 -9.36 -9.63 22.30
CA THR A 79 -8.11 -10.34 22.61
C THR A 79 -7.03 -9.33 22.97
N ASN A 80 -6.41 -9.44 24.14
CA ASN A 80 -5.32 -8.57 24.58
C ASN A 80 -4.15 -9.39 25.11
N GLU A 81 -2.95 -8.93 24.80
CA GLU A 81 -1.70 -9.45 25.38
C GLU A 81 -1.09 -8.36 26.26
N TYR A 82 -0.66 -8.73 27.46
CA TYR A 82 0.00 -7.84 28.42
C TYR A 82 1.48 -8.17 28.55
N ARG A 83 2.25 -7.22 29.10
CA ARG A 83 3.71 -7.33 29.26
C ARG A 83 4.18 -8.58 30.00
N ASP A 84 3.38 -9.10 30.93
CA ASP A 84 3.68 -10.31 31.70
C ASP A 84 3.39 -11.62 30.91
N GLY A 85 2.97 -11.50 29.65
CA GLY A 85 2.58 -12.62 28.79
C GLY A 85 1.13 -13.06 28.99
N THR A 86 0.35 -12.39 29.86
CA THR A 86 -1.06 -12.71 30.06
C THR A 86 -1.84 -12.38 28.78
N LEU A 87 -2.61 -13.36 28.30
CA LEU A 87 -3.57 -13.20 27.22
C LEU A 87 -4.99 -13.15 27.82
N ASN A 88 -5.59 -11.97 27.94
CA ASN A 88 -6.92 -11.82 28.51
C ASN A 88 -7.62 -10.52 28.08
N PRO A 89 -8.88 -10.55 27.62
CA PRO A 89 -9.62 -11.74 27.20
C PRO A 89 -8.95 -12.47 26.03
N ALA A 90 -9.44 -13.68 25.73
CA ALA A 90 -8.94 -14.57 24.68
C ALA A 90 -10.00 -14.80 23.58
N GLY A 91 -10.60 -13.71 23.09
CA GLY A 91 -11.79 -13.75 22.24
C GLY A 91 -11.61 -14.40 20.87
N PHE A 92 -10.37 -14.51 20.37
CA PHE A 92 -10.04 -15.27 19.15
C PHE A 92 -10.57 -16.72 19.20
N ALA A 93 -10.73 -17.32 20.39
CA ALA A 93 -11.31 -18.66 20.56
C ALA A 93 -12.78 -18.77 20.08
N HIS A 94 -13.49 -17.64 20.00
CA HIS A 94 -14.86 -17.54 19.50
C HIS A 94 -14.92 -17.22 18.00
N LEU A 95 -13.79 -16.86 17.37
CA LEU A 95 -13.73 -16.49 15.95
C LEU A 95 -13.94 -17.73 15.08
N GLU A 96 -15.03 -17.72 14.31
CA GLU A 96 -15.44 -18.79 13.41
C GLU A 96 -14.87 -18.60 12.02
N THR A 97 -14.97 -17.40 11.46
CA THR A 97 -14.36 -17.06 10.16
C THR A 97 -13.84 -15.64 10.14
N PHE A 98 -12.84 -15.40 9.29
CA PHE A 98 -12.42 -14.07 8.88
C PHE A 98 -12.45 -13.96 7.35
N GLN A 99 -12.89 -12.82 6.84
CA GLN A 99 -12.88 -12.52 5.41
C GLN A 99 -12.41 -11.09 5.14
N LEU A 100 -11.67 -10.87 4.05
CA LEU A 100 -11.58 -9.56 3.41
C LEU A 100 -12.60 -9.48 2.26
N GLU A 101 -13.80 -9.03 2.57
CA GLU A 101 -14.87 -8.83 1.60
C GLU A 101 -14.77 -7.43 1.00
N GLU A 102 -14.51 -7.34 -0.31
CA GLU A 102 -14.28 -6.04 -1.00
C GLU A 102 -13.16 -5.22 -0.35
N GLY A 103 -12.16 -5.89 0.22
CA GLY A 103 -11.06 -5.25 0.94
C GLY A 103 -11.38 -4.81 2.38
N PHE A 104 -12.58 -5.08 2.87
CA PHE A 104 -13.02 -4.77 4.24
C PHE A 104 -12.99 -6.02 5.13
N PRO A 105 -12.45 -5.95 6.36
CA PRO A 105 -12.43 -7.08 7.28
C PRO A 105 -13.83 -7.39 7.83
N VAL A 106 -14.19 -8.66 7.73
CA VAL A 106 -15.43 -9.26 8.21
C VAL A 106 -15.08 -10.43 9.12
N PHE A 107 -15.49 -10.34 10.38
CA PHE A 107 -15.29 -11.36 11.39
C PHE A 107 -16.64 -12.01 11.68
N THR A 108 -16.67 -13.32 11.82
CA THR A 108 -17.84 -14.01 12.38
C THR A 108 -17.46 -14.74 13.66
N TYR A 109 -18.24 -14.56 14.71
CA TYR A 109 -18.03 -15.19 16.01
C TYR A 109 -19.16 -16.14 16.31
N ARG A 110 -18.83 -17.34 16.78
CA ARG A 110 -19.81 -18.33 17.24
C ARG A 110 -19.99 -18.21 18.74
N LEU A 111 -21.22 -17.87 19.15
CA LEU A 111 -21.61 -17.73 20.55
C LEU A 111 -22.59 -18.86 20.91
N GLY A 112 -22.33 -19.57 22.00
CA GLY A 112 -23.11 -20.76 22.37
C GLY A 112 -22.69 -22.03 21.64
N GLY A 113 -23.35 -23.14 22.00
CA GLY A 113 -23.10 -24.47 21.44
C GLY A 113 -23.85 -24.72 20.12
N ILE A 114 -24.49 -25.89 19.99
CA ILE A 114 -25.21 -26.31 18.77
C ILE A 114 -26.37 -25.35 18.44
N ASP A 115 -27.07 -24.84 19.46
CA ASP A 115 -28.17 -23.88 19.33
C ASP A 115 -27.73 -22.41 19.45
N GLY A 116 -26.44 -22.15 19.20
CA GLY A 116 -25.82 -20.84 19.32
C GLY A 116 -26.29 -19.80 18.28
N VAL A 117 -25.63 -18.65 18.28
CA VAL A 117 -25.80 -17.59 17.27
C VAL A 117 -24.46 -17.21 16.65
N ILE A 118 -24.51 -16.70 15.42
CA ILE A 118 -23.34 -16.14 14.75
C ILE A 118 -23.44 -14.62 14.79
N LEU A 119 -22.43 -13.97 15.36
CA LEU A 119 -22.28 -12.53 15.32
C LEU A 119 -21.28 -12.15 14.23
N GLU A 120 -21.73 -11.37 13.25
CA GLU A 120 -20.89 -10.76 12.22
C GLU A 120 -20.42 -9.37 12.68
N LYS A 121 -19.15 -9.04 12.47
CA LYS A 121 -18.54 -7.71 12.67
C LYS A 121 -17.86 -7.29 11.38
N ARG A 122 -18.21 -6.13 10.83
CA ARG A 122 -17.61 -5.54 9.62
C ARG A 122 -16.96 -4.20 9.96
N ILE A 123 -15.79 -3.90 9.38
CA ILE A 123 -15.11 -2.61 9.59
C ILE A 123 -14.81 -1.97 8.23
N TRP A 124 -15.10 -0.68 8.07
CA TRP A 124 -14.70 0.08 6.88
C TRP A 124 -14.46 1.55 7.19
N MET A 125 -13.76 2.23 6.28
CA MET A 125 -13.61 3.68 6.28
C MET A 125 -14.17 4.26 4.98
N PRO A 126 -15.00 5.31 5.04
CA PRO A 126 -15.36 6.08 3.86
C PRO A 126 -14.16 6.86 3.33
N GLN A 127 -14.11 7.03 2.00
CA GLN A 127 -13.10 7.85 1.35
C GLN A 127 -13.23 9.33 1.78
N GLY A 128 -12.11 9.97 2.06
CA GLY A 128 -12.01 11.40 2.35
C GLY A 128 -12.42 11.81 3.76
N LEU A 129 -12.63 10.88 4.70
CA LEU A 129 -12.99 11.20 6.09
C LEU A 129 -12.14 10.40 7.09
N ASN A 130 -11.69 11.04 8.17
CA ASN A 130 -11.10 10.39 9.34
C ASN A 130 -12.22 9.78 10.20
N THR A 131 -12.89 8.77 9.62
CA THR A 131 -14.01 8.07 10.24
C THR A 131 -13.87 6.57 10.00
N THR A 132 -14.15 5.78 11.03
CA THR A 132 -14.24 4.32 10.96
C THR A 132 -15.62 3.89 11.39
N TYR A 133 -16.24 3.04 10.58
CA TYR A 133 -17.49 2.38 10.92
C TYR A 133 -17.22 0.94 11.33
N ILE A 134 -17.95 0.49 12.35
CA ILE A 134 -18.00 -0.92 12.74
C ILE A 134 -19.46 -1.33 12.79
N HIS A 135 -19.83 -2.35 12.03
CA HIS A 135 -21.20 -2.83 11.96
C HIS A 135 -21.31 -4.26 12.51
N TYR A 136 -22.28 -4.47 13.39
CA TYR A 136 -22.60 -5.76 13.98
C TYR A 136 -23.96 -6.24 13.53
N ARG A 137 -24.04 -7.54 13.18
CA ARG A 137 -25.30 -8.20 12.82
C ARG A 137 -25.33 -9.61 13.36
N VAL A 138 -26.51 -10.04 13.83
CA VAL A 138 -26.73 -11.41 14.31
C VAL A 138 -27.34 -12.23 13.18
N LEU A 139 -26.59 -13.20 12.69
CA LEU A 139 -27.02 -14.10 11.62
C LEU A 139 -27.85 -15.24 12.21
N ARG A 140 -28.94 -15.62 11.53
CA ARG A 140 -29.75 -16.78 11.92
C ARG A 140 -28.96 -18.07 11.66
N THR A 141 -28.83 -18.93 12.67
CA THR A 141 -28.34 -20.29 12.47
C THR A 141 -29.43 -21.10 11.77
N ALA A 142 -29.25 -21.43 10.49
CA ALA A 142 -29.98 -22.54 9.90
C ALA A 142 -29.48 -23.85 10.55
N ALA A 143 -30.38 -24.78 10.85
CA ALA A 143 -29.99 -26.13 11.28
C ALA A 143 -29.01 -26.75 10.28
N PRO A 144 -28.03 -27.57 10.70
CA PRO A 144 -27.07 -28.17 9.79
C PRO A 144 -27.80 -28.97 8.71
N ALA A 145 -27.58 -28.63 7.44
CA ALA A 145 -28.00 -29.47 6.33
C ALA A 145 -27.27 -30.82 6.46
N SER A 146 -28.04 -31.90 6.53
CA SER A 146 -27.52 -33.27 6.50
C SER A 146 -26.68 -33.47 5.21
N PRO A 147 -25.52 -34.16 5.23
CA PRO A 147 -24.64 -34.29 4.07
C PRO A 147 -25.14 -35.23 2.95
N TYR A 148 -26.43 -35.59 2.95
CA TYR A 148 -26.99 -36.48 1.94
C TYR A 148 -28.30 -35.90 1.40
N GLU A 149 -28.21 -35.17 0.28
CA GLU A 149 -29.11 -35.38 -0.87
C GLU A 149 -28.59 -34.60 -2.08
N GLY A 150 -28.29 -35.35 -3.14
CA GLY A 150 -27.76 -34.83 -4.39
C GLY A 150 -28.85 -34.20 -5.28
N ASN A 151 -28.42 -33.21 -6.05
CA ASN A 151 -28.94 -32.73 -7.33
C ASN A 151 -30.31 -33.27 -7.80
N SER A 152 -31.33 -32.40 -7.78
CA SER A 152 -32.35 -32.37 -8.84
C SER A 152 -33.19 -31.09 -8.75
N TRP A 153 -32.99 -30.18 -9.70
CA TRP A 153 -33.88 -29.06 -9.98
C TRP A 153 -35.17 -29.57 -10.65
N ARG A 154 -36.31 -29.57 -9.97
CA ARG A 154 -37.64 -29.42 -10.61
C ARG A 154 -38.67 -28.74 -9.69
N SER A 155 -39.25 -27.68 -10.25
CA SER A 155 -40.52 -27.04 -9.88
C SER A 155 -41.61 -28.03 -9.44
N LEU A 156 -42.34 -27.71 -8.36
CA LEU A 156 -43.78 -27.95 -8.19
C LEU A 156 -44.33 -27.22 -6.94
N SER A 157 -45.52 -26.64 -7.10
CA SER A 157 -46.27 -25.79 -6.15
C SER A 157 -46.74 -26.54 -4.87
N PRO A 158 -47.09 -25.81 -3.78
CA PRO A 158 -47.35 -26.44 -2.48
C PRO A 158 -48.76 -27.01 -2.37
N SER A 159 -48.88 -28.21 -1.81
CA SER A 159 -50.15 -28.76 -1.31
C SER A 159 -50.09 -28.87 0.22
N PRO A 160 -51.17 -28.51 0.95
CA PRO A 160 -51.19 -28.47 2.40
C PRO A 160 -51.51 -29.86 2.99
N HIS A 161 -50.98 -30.11 4.18
CA HIS A 161 -51.21 -31.26 5.07
C HIS A 161 -50.16 -32.38 5.03
N ALA A 162 -49.11 -32.21 5.84
CA ALA A 162 -48.55 -33.30 6.64
C ALA A 162 -47.94 -32.71 7.92
N TYR A 163 -48.61 -32.94 9.04
CA TYR A 163 -48.09 -32.67 10.38
C TYR A 163 -46.94 -33.64 10.67
N SER A 164 -45.73 -33.12 10.92
CA SER A 164 -44.71 -33.82 11.70
C SER A 164 -44.06 -32.83 12.66
N ARG A 165 -43.93 -33.27 13.91
CA ARG A 165 -43.59 -32.46 15.08
C ARG A 165 -42.23 -31.78 14.90
N TYR A 166 -42.24 -30.46 14.76
CA TYR A 166 -41.06 -29.65 14.96
C TYR A 166 -40.80 -29.52 16.46
N HIS A 167 -39.54 -29.70 16.87
CA HIS A 167 -39.06 -29.10 18.11
C HIS A 167 -39.30 -27.60 18.01
N ASP A 168 -40.09 -27.06 18.94
CA ASP A 168 -40.36 -25.64 19.07
C ASP A 168 -39.03 -24.88 19.12
N TYR A 169 -38.75 -24.09 18.07
CA TYR A 169 -37.71 -23.07 18.14
C TYR A 169 -38.15 -22.06 19.21
N PRO A 170 -37.26 -21.64 20.12
CA PRO A 170 -37.60 -20.60 21.07
C PRO A 170 -37.98 -19.30 20.32
N PRO A 171 -38.97 -18.53 20.83
CA PRO A 171 -39.42 -17.29 20.18
C PRO A 171 -38.27 -16.31 19.98
N ALA A 172 -38.38 -15.42 18.97
CA ALA A 172 -37.33 -14.46 18.59
C ALA A 172 -36.77 -13.62 19.77
N ASP A 173 -37.60 -13.39 20.79
CA ASP A 173 -37.26 -12.66 22.02
C ASP A 173 -36.20 -13.38 22.88
N GLN A 174 -36.04 -14.70 22.75
CA GLN A 174 -35.05 -15.48 23.52
C GLN A 174 -33.64 -15.47 22.91
N ARG A 175 -33.44 -14.81 21.78
CA ARG A 175 -32.12 -14.73 21.11
C ARG A 175 -31.53 -13.32 21.07
N VAL A 176 -32.07 -12.42 21.89
CA VAL A 176 -31.53 -11.06 22.06
C VAL A 176 -30.20 -11.13 22.81
N LEU A 177 -29.20 -10.46 22.30
CA LEU A 177 -27.89 -10.33 22.94
C LEU A 177 -27.83 -9.01 23.70
N SER A 178 -27.33 -9.03 24.92
CA SER A 178 -26.91 -7.80 25.59
C SER A 178 -25.42 -7.58 25.34
N MET A 179 -25.05 -6.40 24.87
CA MET A 179 -23.69 -6.07 24.47
C MET A 179 -23.17 -4.90 25.31
N THR A 180 -21.98 -5.08 25.88
CA THR A 180 -21.18 -3.99 26.46
C THR A 180 -19.96 -3.77 25.58
N LEU A 181 -19.77 -2.53 25.14
CA LEU A 181 -18.66 -2.11 24.28
C LEU A 181 -17.67 -1.27 25.09
N LEU A 182 -16.40 -1.63 25.00
CA LEU A 182 -15.28 -1.03 25.72
C LEU A 182 -14.31 -0.38 24.72
N PRO A 183 -14.48 0.90 24.37
CA PRO A 183 -13.58 1.61 23.46
C PRO A 183 -12.26 1.97 24.14
N PHE A 184 -11.14 1.48 23.63
CA PHE A 184 -9.82 1.89 24.10
C PHE A 184 -9.32 3.11 23.33
N ALA A 185 -9.41 4.25 24.00
CA ALA A 185 -8.99 5.56 23.55
C ALA A 185 -7.47 5.76 23.66
N ALA A 186 -6.95 6.50 22.69
CA ALA A 186 -5.59 7.02 22.66
C ALA A 186 -5.61 8.49 22.18
N TYR A 187 -4.47 9.17 22.35
CA TYR A 187 -4.18 10.42 21.67
C TYR A 187 -2.67 10.62 21.61
N ARG A 188 -2.05 10.01 20.59
CA ARG A 188 -0.60 10.01 20.42
C ARG A 188 -0.22 9.92 18.95
N ALA A 189 1.05 10.18 18.63
CA ALA A 189 1.57 9.82 17.32
C ALA A 189 1.33 8.31 17.07
N TYR A 190 0.99 7.97 15.84
CA TYR A 190 0.57 6.61 15.50
C TYR A 190 1.65 5.54 15.81
N ASN A 191 2.93 5.89 15.83
CA ASN A 191 4.06 4.97 16.05
C ASN A 191 4.77 5.12 17.39
N GLU A 192 4.28 5.97 18.30
CA GLU A 192 4.85 6.17 19.64
C GLU A 192 4.01 5.44 20.69
N PRO A 193 4.54 5.13 21.89
CA PRO A 193 3.73 4.61 22.99
C PRO A 193 2.96 5.72 23.71
N GLN A 194 1.84 5.37 24.33
CA GLN A 194 1.10 6.18 25.29
C GLN A 194 1.37 5.65 26.69
N HIS A 195 1.55 6.56 27.64
CA HIS A 195 1.73 6.24 29.05
C HIS A 195 0.59 6.85 29.85
N GLY A 196 -0.10 6.01 30.63
CA GLY A 196 -1.18 6.47 31.49
C GLY A 196 -0.67 7.23 32.72
N ASP A 197 -1.55 7.99 33.35
CA ASP A 197 -1.29 8.61 34.65
C ASP A 197 -2.55 8.56 35.51
N ASN A 198 -2.44 8.09 36.75
CA ASN A 198 -3.59 8.04 37.67
C ASN A 198 -4.11 9.43 38.08
N ASN A 199 -3.28 10.48 37.94
CA ASN A 199 -3.65 11.86 38.28
C ASN A 199 -4.17 12.65 37.07
N TRP A 200 -4.17 12.05 35.88
CA TRP A 200 -4.61 12.70 34.66
C TRP A 200 -5.54 11.80 33.84
N GLN A 201 -6.58 12.41 33.30
CA GLN A 201 -7.66 11.72 32.61
C GLN A 201 -8.03 12.50 31.36
N PHE A 202 -8.47 11.80 30.33
CA PHE A 202 -9.04 12.47 29.17
C PHE A 202 -10.36 13.12 29.58
N GLN A 203 -10.65 14.27 28.99
CA GLN A 203 -11.94 14.93 29.10
C GLN A 203 -12.96 14.16 28.28
N VAL A 204 -13.94 13.56 28.96
CA VAL A 204 -15.01 12.79 28.32
C VAL A 204 -16.34 13.51 28.54
N LYS A 205 -17.03 13.85 27.46
CA LYS A 205 -18.35 14.45 27.50
C LYS A 205 -19.35 13.54 26.81
N ALA A 206 -20.32 13.02 27.56
CA ALA A 206 -21.44 12.31 26.97
C ALA A 206 -22.24 13.26 26.07
N HIS A 207 -22.61 12.78 24.88
CA HIS A 207 -23.56 13.50 24.03
C HIS A 207 -24.95 13.32 24.64
N LEU A 208 -25.44 14.36 25.32
CA LEU A 208 -26.82 14.47 25.73
C LEU A 208 -27.64 14.74 24.46
N LEU A 209 -28.03 13.68 23.76
CA LEU A 209 -29.05 13.79 22.73
C LEU A 209 -30.37 14.04 23.47
N GLU A 210 -30.64 15.30 23.80
CA GLU A 210 -31.93 15.71 24.37
C GLU A 210 -33.06 15.19 23.48
N GLN A 211 -34.14 14.74 24.11
CA GLN A 211 -35.31 14.12 23.48
C GLN A 211 -36.06 15.02 22.47
N ASP A 212 -35.56 16.22 22.19
CA ASP A 212 -36.17 17.17 21.28
C ASP A 212 -35.27 17.46 20.07
N SER A 213 -35.83 17.14 18.89
CA SER A 213 -35.43 17.44 17.50
C SER A 213 -34.67 16.41 16.67
N PHE A 214 -33.89 15.45 17.22
CA PHE A 214 -33.23 14.41 16.39
C PHE A 214 -33.86 13.00 16.44
N ASN A 215 -34.57 12.65 17.53
CA ASN A 215 -35.14 11.31 17.75
C ASN A 215 -36.55 11.09 17.18
N LYS A 216 -37.26 12.13 16.73
CA LYS A 216 -38.65 11.97 16.23
C LYS A 216 -38.75 11.48 14.78
N GLU A 217 -37.69 11.60 13.98
CA GLU A 217 -37.69 11.14 12.58
C GLU A 217 -36.84 9.88 12.35
N ASN A 218 -35.87 9.58 13.21
CA ASN A 218 -35.00 8.42 13.08
C ASN A 218 -35.39 7.35 14.09
N ASN A 219 -35.97 6.26 13.58
CA ASN A 219 -36.40 5.08 14.33
C ASN A 219 -35.17 4.28 14.85
N SER A 220 -34.28 4.88 15.65
CA SER A 220 -33.03 4.28 16.16
C SER A 220 -32.68 4.74 17.58
N SER A 221 -31.91 3.93 18.31
CA SER A 221 -31.42 4.24 19.66
C SER A 221 -29.94 4.62 19.62
N VAL A 222 -29.60 5.85 19.99
CA VAL A 222 -28.26 6.41 19.84
C VAL A 222 -27.68 6.86 21.19
N ALA A 223 -26.42 6.49 21.45
CA ALA A 223 -25.60 7.11 22.48
C ALA A 223 -24.23 7.48 21.92
N GLY A 224 -23.58 8.49 22.49
CA GLY A 224 -22.25 8.90 22.06
C GLY A 224 -21.46 9.62 23.14
N CYS A 225 -20.15 9.73 22.91
CA CYS A 225 -19.26 10.55 23.71
C CYS A 225 -18.28 11.32 22.83
N ALA A 226 -17.91 12.53 23.28
CA ALA A 226 -16.74 13.25 22.83
C ALA A 226 -15.58 12.94 23.77
N VAL A 227 -14.41 12.67 23.19
CA VAL A 227 -13.17 12.37 23.90
C VAL A 227 -12.13 13.42 23.48
N ARG A 228 -11.51 14.05 24.48
CA ARG A 228 -10.48 15.07 24.29
C ARG A 228 -9.35 14.81 25.27
N ALA A 229 -8.12 14.70 24.79
CA ALA A 229 -6.98 14.37 25.64
C ALA A 229 -6.67 15.49 26.65
N TRP A 230 -6.46 16.73 26.19
CA TRP A 230 -6.24 17.89 27.05
C TRP A 230 -6.94 19.14 26.49
N ASP A 231 -6.94 20.23 27.24
CA ASP A 231 -7.54 21.48 26.77
C ASP A 231 -6.78 22.04 25.55
N GLY A 232 -7.51 22.30 24.47
CA GLY A 232 -6.93 22.67 23.17
C GLY A 232 -6.64 21.51 22.21
N ALA A 233 -6.66 20.25 22.65
CA ALA A 233 -6.58 19.11 21.74
C ALA A 233 -7.83 19.04 20.84
N ASN A 234 -7.69 18.55 19.61
CA ASN A 234 -8.84 18.31 18.74
C ASN A 234 -9.65 17.13 19.30
N PRO A 235 -10.93 17.29 19.62
CA PRO A 235 -11.75 16.19 20.10
C PRO A 235 -12.04 15.19 18.98
N TYR A 236 -12.32 13.95 19.35
CA TYR A 236 -12.93 12.96 18.47
C TYR A 236 -14.15 12.35 19.16
N HIS A 237 -14.95 11.63 18.40
CA HIS A 237 -16.27 11.20 18.81
C HIS A 237 -16.48 9.72 18.55
N ILE A 238 -17.18 9.07 19.47
CA ILE A 238 -17.62 7.68 19.36
C ILE A 238 -19.14 7.68 19.53
N PHE A 239 -19.85 7.16 18.53
CA PHE A 239 -21.30 6.98 18.55
C PHE A 239 -21.65 5.51 18.38
N VAL A 240 -22.72 5.09 19.04
CA VAL A 240 -23.32 3.76 18.91
C VAL A 240 -24.77 3.96 18.51
N VAL A 241 -25.13 3.46 17.33
CA VAL A 241 -26.46 3.57 16.72
C VAL A 241 -27.04 2.16 16.60
N GLY A 242 -28.06 1.88 17.39
CA GLY A 242 -28.73 0.56 17.44
C GLY A 242 -30.22 0.63 17.16
N HIS A 243 -30.87 -0.53 17.27
CA HIS A 243 -32.31 -0.67 17.16
C HIS A 243 -33.04 0.25 18.18
N PRO A 244 -34.21 0.85 17.87
CA PRO A 244 -34.89 1.80 18.75
C PRO A 244 -35.26 1.21 20.12
N GLU A 245 -35.53 -0.08 20.22
CA GLU A 245 -35.78 -0.79 21.49
C GLU A 245 -34.49 -1.16 22.25
N GLY A 246 -33.32 -0.86 21.68
CA GLY A 246 -31.99 -1.22 22.19
C GLY A 246 -31.60 -0.54 23.51
N GLU A 247 -32.27 0.56 23.86
CA GLU A 247 -31.96 1.38 25.04
C GLU A 247 -30.46 1.67 25.14
N THR A 248 -29.85 2.06 24.02
CA THR A 248 -28.41 2.31 23.94
C THR A 248 -28.03 3.42 24.90
N THR A 249 -27.07 3.15 25.79
CA THR A 249 -26.59 4.10 26.80
C THR A 249 -25.07 4.18 26.80
N PHE A 250 -24.54 5.32 27.22
CA PHE A 250 -23.13 5.52 27.50
C PHE A 250 -22.94 5.85 28.97
N LEU A 251 -22.07 5.10 29.64
CA LEU A 251 -21.70 5.29 31.04
C LEU A 251 -20.24 5.74 31.10
N PRO A 252 -19.93 7.00 31.42
CA PRO A 252 -18.56 7.46 31.57
C PRO A 252 -17.92 6.77 32.79
N THR A 253 -16.72 6.21 32.60
CA THR A 253 -15.96 5.54 33.67
C THR A 253 -14.63 6.23 33.90
N GLY A 254 -13.85 6.42 32.82
CA GLY A 254 -12.58 7.15 32.84
C GLY A 254 -11.48 6.42 33.60
N VAL A 255 -11.00 5.30 33.03
CA VAL A 255 -9.99 4.44 33.68
C VAL A 255 -8.85 4.07 32.73
N TRP A 256 -7.65 3.96 33.28
CA TRP A 256 -6.47 3.51 32.53
C TRP A 256 -6.30 2.00 32.59
N TYR A 257 -5.97 1.42 31.44
CA TYR A 257 -5.51 0.04 31.30
C TYR A 257 -4.03 0.05 30.92
N TRP A 258 -3.27 -0.80 31.59
CA TRP A 258 -1.81 -0.68 31.63
C TRP A 258 -1.12 -1.84 30.94
N ASN A 259 0.07 -1.56 30.39
CA ASN A 259 1.06 -2.54 29.95
C ASN A 259 0.56 -3.50 28.85
N PHE A 260 -0.20 -3.02 27.85
CA PHE A 260 -0.46 -3.81 26.66
C PHE A 260 0.85 -4.09 25.92
N LEU A 261 1.09 -5.34 25.54
CA LEU A 261 2.28 -5.76 24.81
C LEU A 261 2.05 -5.71 23.31
N ARG A 262 2.93 -5.00 22.61
CA ARG A 262 3.06 -4.98 21.15
C ARG A 262 4.09 -6.01 20.74
N ARG A 263 3.67 -7.28 20.58
CA ARG A 263 4.59 -8.42 20.37
C ARG A 263 5.56 -8.22 19.20
N GLN A 264 5.08 -7.69 18.07
CA GLN A 264 5.93 -7.48 16.90
C GLN A 264 6.95 -6.36 17.15
N ASP A 265 6.56 -5.32 17.88
CA ASP A 265 7.47 -4.24 18.26
C ASP A 265 8.54 -4.73 19.22
N HIS A 266 8.16 -5.59 20.16
CA HIS A 266 9.09 -6.24 21.09
C HIS A 266 10.11 -7.10 20.33
N ALA A 267 9.66 -7.90 19.36
CA ALA A 267 10.54 -8.70 18.51
C ALA A 267 11.51 -7.82 17.69
N MET A 268 11.05 -6.65 17.24
CA MET A 268 11.86 -5.66 16.52
C MET A 268 12.80 -4.84 17.41
N GLY A 269 12.79 -5.05 18.74
CA GLY A 269 13.58 -4.27 19.69
C GLY A 269 13.07 -2.84 19.92
N ARG A 270 11.82 -2.54 19.52
CA ARG A 270 11.17 -1.24 19.75
C ARG A 270 10.55 -1.16 21.15
N THR A 271 10.21 0.06 21.59
CA THR A 271 9.31 0.23 22.73
C THR A 271 8.00 -0.48 22.43
N ALA A 272 7.63 -1.43 23.28
CA ALA A 272 6.57 -2.40 22.97
C ALA A 272 5.45 -2.44 24.02
N THR A 273 5.43 -1.49 24.94
CA THR A 273 4.40 -1.40 25.97
C THR A 273 3.61 -0.11 25.79
N ASP A 274 2.29 -0.23 25.80
CA ASP A 274 1.35 0.86 25.55
C ASP A 274 0.25 0.84 26.62
N ASP A 275 -0.18 2.01 27.10
CA ASP A 275 -1.29 2.16 28.02
C ASP A 275 -2.48 2.80 27.30
N LEU A 276 -3.69 2.29 27.52
CA LEU A 276 -4.89 2.75 26.84
C LEU A 276 -5.93 3.26 27.83
N TYR A 277 -6.64 4.32 27.45
CA TYR A 277 -7.67 4.91 28.29
C TYR A 277 -9.05 4.36 27.91
N LEU A 278 -9.87 4.02 28.88
CA LEU A 278 -11.27 3.65 28.68
C LEU A 278 -12.15 4.84 29.09
N PRO A 279 -12.72 5.61 28.12
CA PRO A 279 -13.50 6.80 28.43
C PRO A 279 -14.84 6.48 29.09
N GLY A 280 -15.36 5.29 28.85
CA GLY A 280 -16.65 4.81 29.33
C GLY A 280 -17.04 3.53 28.62
N VAL A 281 -18.20 3.01 28.95
CA VAL A 281 -18.76 1.82 28.31
C VAL A 281 -20.10 2.13 27.66
N PHE A 282 -20.33 1.55 26.48
CA PHE A 282 -21.66 1.58 25.86
C PHE A 282 -22.39 0.29 26.18
N ARG A 283 -23.69 0.37 26.48
CA ARG A 283 -24.56 -0.80 26.68
C ARG A 283 -25.73 -0.72 25.74
N THR A 284 -26.05 -1.84 25.10
CA THR A 284 -27.17 -1.94 24.16
C THR A 284 -27.63 -3.39 24.03
N LYS A 285 -28.74 -3.59 23.32
CA LYS A 285 -29.26 -4.90 22.94
C LYS A 285 -29.21 -5.07 21.42
N LEU A 286 -29.01 -6.31 20.99
CA LEU A 286 -28.92 -6.68 19.57
C LEU A 286 -29.84 -7.86 19.27
N TRP A 287 -30.66 -7.74 18.23
CA TRP A 287 -31.65 -8.76 17.86
C TRP A 287 -31.21 -9.57 16.63
N PRO A 288 -31.66 -10.83 16.50
CA PRO A 288 -31.48 -11.60 15.28
C PRO A 288 -32.27 -11.02 14.10
N GLY A 289 -31.63 -10.92 12.93
CA GLY A 289 -32.28 -10.47 11.70
C GLY A 289 -31.47 -9.41 10.95
N GLU A 290 -31.80 -9.21 9.68
CA GLU A 290 -31.05 -8.29 8.81
C GLU A 290 -31.30 -6.82 9.13
N ASP A 291 -32.50 -6.48 9.61
CA ASP A 291 -32.93 -5.10 9.87
C ASP A 291 -32.54 -4.57 11.27
N ALA A 292 -31.89 -5.39 12.10
CA ALA A 292 -31.59 -5.09 13.50
C ALA A 292 -30.09 -4.91 13.78
N GLY A 293 -29.33 -4.38 12.82
CA GLY A 293 -27.90 -4.14 12.97
C GLY A 293 -27.54 -3.01 13.95
N LEU A 294 -26.33 -3.08 14.51
CA LEU A 294 -25.74 -2.06 15.37
C LEU A 294 -24.53 -1.45 14.67
N THR A 295 -24.48 -0.12 14.57
CA THR A 295 -23.38 0.59 13.92
C THR A 295 -22.65 1.48 14.92
N ILE A 296 -21.35 1.29 15.04
CA ILE A 296 -20.44 2.19 15.76
C ILE A 296 -19.80 3.14 14.74
N ILE A 297 -19.73 4.42 15.09
CA ILE A 297 -19.08 5.46 14.29
C ILE A 297 -18.00 6.09 15.15
N ILE A 298 -16.74 5.95 14.73
CA ILE A 298 -15.58 6.58 15.36
C ILE A 298 -15.11 7.67 14.41
N THR A 299 -15.12 8.94 14.80
CA THR A 299 -14.86 10.04 13.88
C THR A 299 -14.09 11.20 14.51
N ALA A 300 -13.17 11.77 13.75
CA ALA A 300 -12.49 13.03 14.06
C ALA A 300 -13.03 14.20 13.21
N GLU A 301 -14.12 14.00 12.48
CA GLU A 301 -14.76 15.03 11.67
C GLU A 301 -15.72 15.90 12.51
N ASP A 302 -16.09 17.05 11.95
CA ASP A 302 -17.11 17.92 12.54
C ASP A 302 -18.49 17.22 12.55
N LEU A 303 -19.22 17.40 13.66
CA LEU A 303 -20.48 16.69 13.89
C LEU A 303 -21.62 17.12 12.94
N SER A 304 -21.52 18.28 12.29
CA SER A 304 -22.52 18.76 11.32
C SER A 304 -22.71 17.82 10.11
N TRP A 305 -21.74 16.95 9.84
CA TRP A 305 -21.77 15.99 8.74
C TRP A 305 -22.41 14.64 9.10
N LEU A 306 -22.69 14.39 10.38
CA LEU A 306 -23.19 13.09 10.84
C LEU A 306 -24.70 12.95 10.66
N ASN A 307 -25.10 11.81 10.11
CA ASN A 307 -26.50 11.40 10.03
C ASN A 307 -26.64 9.96 10.49
N PHE A 308 -27.43 9.75 11.54
CA PHE A 308 -27.61 8.46 12.21
C PHE A 308 -28.78 7.62 11.65
N SER A 309 -29.40 8.05 10.54
CA SER A 309 -30.46 7.26 9.90
C SER A 309 -29.89 5.97 9.30
N THR A 310 -30.62 4.85 9.45
CA THR A 310 -30.21 3.54 8.91
C THR A 310 -29.96 3.59 7.40
N SER A 311 -30.76 4.36 6.66
CA SER A 311 -30.60 4.54 5.22
C SER A 311 -29.29 5.26 4.86
N HIS A 312 -28.87 6.24 5.65
CA HIS A 312 -27.60 6.93 5.46
C HIS A 312 -26.41 6.01 5.75
N LEU A 313 -26.46 5.24 6.84
CA LEU A 313 -25.40 4.29 7.20
C LEU A 313 -25.24 3.19 6.16
N ASN A 314 -26.35 2.61 5.69
CA ASN A 314 -26.34 1.63 4.59
C ASN A 314 -25.77 2.24 3.31
N ARG A 315 -26.10 3.50 3.00
CA ARG A 315 -25.55 4.21 1.85
C ARG A 315 -24.05 4.48 2.00
N ALA A 316 -23.56 4.77 3.21
CA ALA A 316 -22.13 4.95 3.46
C ALA A 316 -21.34 3.67 3.18
N TYR A 317 -21.86 2.51 3.60
CA TYR A 317 -21.29 1.20 3.25
C TYR A 317 -21.36 0.92 1.74
N GLN A 318 -22.52 1.12 1.11
CA GLN A 318 -22.69 0.92 -0.33
C GLN A 318 -21.72 1.76 -1.15
N LYS A 319 -21.53 3.05 -0.81
CA LYS A 319 -20.55 3.92 -1.46
C LYS A 319 -19.12 3.40 -1.30
N ALA A 320 -18.77 2.90 -0.12
CA ALA A 320 -17.44 2.32 0.12
C ALA A 320 -17.21 1.07 -0.75
N VAL A 321 -18.22 0.19 -0.85
CA VAL A 321 -18.18 -0.99 -1.74
C VAL A 321 -18.15 -0.60 -3.22
N GLU A 322 -18.97 0.36 -3.64
CA GLU A 322 -18.98 0.88 -5.01
C GLU A 322 -17.64 1.46 -5.41
N HIS A 323 -16.97 2.20 -4.50
CA HIS A 323 -15.61 2.68 -4.71
C HIS A 323 -14.63 1.52 -4.93
N GLN A 324 -14.65 0.49 -4.07
CA GLN A 324 -13.79 -0.69 -4.21
C GLN A 324 -14.06 -1.50 -5.49
N ARG A 325 -15.30 -1.49 -5.99
CA ARG A 325 -15.69 -2.16 -7.24
C ARG A 325 -15.52 -1.31 -8.49
N SER A 326 -15.37 0.01 -8.35
CA SER A 326 -15.22 0.93 -9.48
C SER A 326 -14.02 0.59 -10.35
N PHE A 327 -13.00 -0.07 -9.80
CA PHE A 327 -11.80 -0.51 -10.54
C PHE A 327 -12.06 -1.57 -11.61
N LEU A 328 -13.22 -2.23 -11.60
CA LEU A 328 -13.61 -3.20 -12.62
C LEU A 328 -14.60 -2.67 -13.65
N GLN A 329 -15.35 -1.63 -13.27
CA GLN A 329 -16.45 -1.17 -14.10
C GLN A 329 -15.95 -0.13 -15.08
N PRO A 330 -16.25 -0.27 -16.38
CA PRO A 330 -15.99 0.80 -17.33
C PRO A 330 -16.83 2.02 -16.90
N GLU A 331 -16.18 3.16 -16.63
CA GLU A 331 -16.89 4.41 -16.42
C GLU A 331 -17.78 4.68 -17.64
N ARG A 332 -19.10 4.56 -17.47
CA ARG A 332 -20.07 4.97 -18.48
C ARG A 332 -20.25 6.48 -18.35
N TYR A 333 -19.42 7.24 -19.06
CA TYR A 333 -19.65 8.67 -19.21
C TYR A 333 -20.81 8.89 -20.21
N PHE A 334 -21.91 9.49 -19.75
CA PHE A 334 -22.96 10.00 -20.62
C PHE A 334 -22.57 11.41 -21.09
N GLY A 335 -21.77 11.49 -22.14
CA GLY A 335 -21.58 12.74 -22.90
C GLY A 335 -22.65 12.90 -23.98
N GLU A 336 -22.89 14.13 -24.45
CA GLU A 336 -23.89 14.49 -25.49
C GLU A 336 -23.65 13.84 -26.88
N GLY A 337 -22.71 12.91 -27.03
CA GLY A 337 -22.32 12.26 -28.29
C GLY A 337 -22.54 10.73 -28.37
N GLY A 338 -23.19 10.10 -27.39
CA GLY A 338 -23.45 8.65 -27.38
C GLY A 338 -22.47 7.81 -26.56
N ALA A 339 -22.85 6.57 -26.26
CA ALA A 339 -22.14 5.69 -25.34
C ALA A 339 -20.81 5.18 -25.93
N ALA A 340 -19.68 5.72 -25.47
CA ALA A 340 -18.38 5.09 -25.63
C ALA A 340 -18.11 4.24 -24.37
N THR A 341 -18.15 2.92 -24.51
CA THR A 341 -17.67 1.98 -23.48
C THR A 341 -16.16 1.94 -23.57
N HIS A 342 -15.46 2.69 -22.71
CA HIS A 342 -14.00 2.56 -22.60
C HIS A 342 -13.63 1.27 -21.87
N THR A 343 -12.55 0.65 -22.36
CA THR A 343 -11.95 -0.61 -21.92
C THR A 343 -11.60 -0.62 -20.43
N GLN A 344 -11.66 -1.80 -19.80
CA GLN A 344 -11.27 -2.03 -18.40
C GLN A 344 -9.93 -1.34 -18.06
N PRO A 345 -9.80 -0.71 -16.87
CA PRO A 345 -8.61 0.07 -16.51
C PRO A 345 -7.32 -0.77 -16.58
N VAL A 346 -7.39 -2.03 -16.17
CA VAL A 346 -6.37 -3.08 -16.34
C VAL A 346 -7.01 -4.32 -16.96
N LEU A 347 -6.28 -5.00 -17.87
CA LEU A 347 -6.78 -6.18 -18.59
C LEU A 347 -6.53 -7.46 -17.78
N PRO A 348 -7.52 -8.36 -17.63
CA PRO A 348 -7.28 -9.69 -17.06
C PRO A 348 -6.36 -10.53 -17.96
N PHE A 349 -5.71 -11.55 -17.40
CA PHE A 349 -4.95 -12.49 -18.23
C PHE A 349 -5.89 -13.30 -19.14
N PRO A 350 -5.59 -13.43 -20.44
CA PRO A 350 -6.41 -14.22 -21.35
C PRO A 350 -6.20 -15.71 -21.09
N SER A 351 -7.27 -16.39 -20.73
CA SER A 351 -7.32 -17.83 -20.50
C SER A 351 -7.38 -18.59 -21.83
N ASN A 352 -6.26 -19.16 -22.28
CA ASN A 352 -6.27 -20.15 -23.38
C ASN A 352 -6.15 -21.61 -22.88
N THR A 353 -5.91 -21.85 -21.59
CA THR A 353 -5.82 -23.22 -21.02
C THR A 353 -6.33 -23.36 -19.58
N ASP A 354 -6.96 -22.32 -19.01
CA ASP A 354 -7.51 -22.39 -17.66
C ASP A 354 -8.81 -21.58 -17.60
N GLU A 355 -9.96 -22.25 -17.52
CA GLU A 355 -11.22 -21.65 -17.06
C GLU A 355 -11.14 -21.31 -15.55
N SER A 356 -10.02 -20.76 -15.07
CA SER A 356 -9.79 -20.54 -13.65
C SER A 356 -10.21 -19.11 -13.25
N PRO A 357 -11.14 -18.95 -12.29
CA PRO A 357 -11.51 -17.66 -11.66
C PRO A 357 -10.34 -16.91 -11.00
N GLN A 358 -9.15 -17.50 -10.96
CA GLN A 358 -8.02 -17.05 -10.14
C GLN A 358 -7.28 -15.87 -10.79
N GLY A 359 -7.26 -15.79 -12.13
CA GLY A 359 -6.59 -14.70 -12.86
C GLY A 359 -7.21 -13.33 -12.57
N GLU A 360 -8.55 -13.25 -12.66
CA GLU A 360 -9.32 -12.06 -12.36
C GLU A 360 -9.24 -11.70 -10.86
N GLU A 361 -9.31 -12.69 -9.98
CA GLU A 361 -9.18 -12.51 -8.53
C GLU A 361 -7.86 -11.83 -8.12
N PHE A 362 -6.73 -12.27 -8.65
CA PHE A 362 -5.45 -11.64 -8.32
C PHE A 362 -5.36 -10.20 -8.80
N LEU A 363 -5.90 -9.92 -9.99
CA LEU A 363 -5.97 -8.54 -10.48
C LEU A 363 -6.79 -7.66 -9.53
N LEU A 364 -7.92 -8.15 -9.02
CA LEU A 364 -8.74 -7.40 -8.06
C LEU A 364 -7.97 -7.07 -6.80
N LEU A 365 -7.30 -8.06 -6.23
CA LEU A 365 -6.51 -7.86 -5.02
C LEU A 365 -5.37 -6.85 -5.27
N LEU A 366 -4.70 -6.90 -6.42
CA LEU A 366 -3.67 -5.93 -6.79
C LEU A 366 -4.23 -4.52 -6.99
N LEU A 367 -5.41 -4.38 -7.60
CA LEU A 367 -6.07 -3.08 -7.78
C LEU A 367 -6.48 -2.47 -6.44
N GLN A 368 -7.05 -3.28 -5.55
CA GLN A 368 -7.39 -2.88 -4.18
C GLN A 368 -6.14 -2.51 -3.38
N ALA A 369 -5.05 -3.27 -3.52
CA ALA A 369 -3.76 -2.96 -2.91
C ALA A 369 -3.23 -1.60 -3.39
N GLY A 370 -3.28 -1.36 -4.71
CA GLY A 370 -2.81 -0.12 -5.32
C GLY A 370 -3.59 1.12 -4.89
N ASP A 371 -4.92 1.00 -4.79
CA ASP A 371 -5.79 2.13 -4.38
C ASP A 371 -5.49 2.61 -2.96
N ARG A 372 -5.15 1.70 -2.04
CA ARG A 372 -4.85 2.05 -0.64
C ARG A 372 -3.71 3.04 -0.49
N PHE A 373 -2.76 3.06 -1.42
CA PHE A 373 -1.62 3.99 -1.39
C PHE A 373 -1.94 5.37 -1.95
N LEU A 374 -3.07 5.55 -2.64
CA LEU A 374 -3.44 6.84 -3.23
C LEU A 374 -4.18 7.69 -2.19
N ALA A 375 -3.65 8.87 -1.93
CA ALA A 375 -4.19 9.80 -0.94
C ALA A 375 -4.22 11.24 -1.45
N GLN A 376 -4.94 12.11 -0.74
CA GLN A 376 -4.84 13.55 -0.88
C GLN A 376 -3.84 14.08 0.17
N HIS A 377 -2.81 14.76 -0.30
CA HIS A 377 -1.82 15.43 0.52
C HIS A 377 -2.12 16.94 0.56
N THR A 378 -2.09 17.49 1.77
CA THR A 378 -2.18 18.93 2.01
C THR A 378 -0.83 19.58 1.69
N ILE A 379 -0.80 20.49 0.72
CA ILE A 379 0.41 21.26 0.41
C ILE A 379 0.38 22.57 1.21
N PRO A 380 1.48 22.94 1.89
CA PRO A 380 1.60 24.28 2.49
C PRO A 380 1.40 25.35 1.41
N ALA A 381 0.55 26.36 1.66
CA ALA A 381 0.35 27.45 0.72
C ALA A 381 1.70 28.15 0.44
N ASP A 382 2.01 28.38 -0.83
CA ASP A 382 3.30 28.92 -1.26
C ASP A 382 3.41 30.41 -0.88
N GLU A 383 4.44 30.80 -0.11
CA GLU A 383 4.67 32.20 0.30
C GLU A 383 4.85 33.14 -0.91
N SER A 384 5.21 32.59 -2.07
CA SER A 384 5.37 33.31 -3.34
C SER A 384 4.05 33.86 -3.92
N SER A 385 2.90 33.35 -3.45
CA SER A 385 1.56 33.73 -3.92
C SER A 385 0.84 34.74 -3.00
N ALA A 386 1.50 35.21 -1.93
CA ALA A 386 0.95 36.14 -0.93
C ALA A 386 0.74 37.59 -1.41
N GLY A 387 0.60 37.79 -2.73
CA GLY A 387 0.17 39.04 -3.35
C GLY A 387 -1.28 38.91 -3.80
N HIS A 388 -2.22 39.22 -2.91
CA HIS A 388 -3.67 39.37 -3.15
C HIS A 388 -4.56 38.11 -3.02
N SER A 389 -4.94 37.74 -1.79
CA SER A 389 -6.36 37.63 -1.38
C SER A 389 -6.53 37.13 0.07
N SER A 390 -7.54 37.71 0.73
CA SER A 390 -8.31 37.43 1.96
C SER A 390 -7.88 36.42 3.05
N PHE A 391 -8.37 36.72 4.27
CA PHE A 391 -8.27 36.07 5.58
C PHE A 391 -8.66 34.56 5.70
N PHE A 392 -8.54 33.76 4.65
CA PHE A 392 -8.64 32.30 4.72
C PHE A 392 -7.48 31.69 3.94
N SER A 393 -6.58 30.97 4.61
CA SER A 393 -5.58 30.17 3.91
C SER A 393 -6.30 29.01 3.21
N ASP A 394 -6.59 29.15 1.93
CA ASP A 394 -7.11 28.04 1.12
C ASP A 394 -6.04 26.94 1.08
N VAL A 395 -6.27 25.87 1.85
CA VAL A 395 -5.41 24.69 1.88
C VAL A 395 -5.57 23.96 0.56
N GLN A 396 -4.53 23.95 -0.27
CA GLN A 396 -4.57 23.25 -1.55
C GLN A 396 -4.27 21.76 -1.34
N THR A 397 -5.24 20.90 -1.66
CA THR A 397 -5.06 19.44 -1.65
C THR A 397 -4.63 18.92 -3.01
N SER A 398 -3.69 17.98 -3.04
CA SER A 398 -3.27 17.32 -4.27
C SER A 398 -3.12 15.82 -4.10
N PRO A 399 -3.36 15.00 -5.15
CA PRO A 399 -3.06 13.58 -5.09
C PRO A 399 -1.59 13.35 -4.75
N ALA A 400 -1.35 12.32 -3.95
CA ALA A 400 -0.05 11.82 -3.55
C ALA A 400 -0.10 10.30 -3.43
N ILE A 401 1.08 9.69 -3.47
CA ILE A 401 1.26 8.26 -3.19
C ILE A 401 1.91 8.17 -1.81
N ILE A 402 1.29 7.43 -0.91
CA ILE A 402 1.88 7.07 0.39
C ILE A 402 2.82 5.89 0.11
N PRO A 403 4.14 6.01 0.33
CA PRO A 403 5.08 4.95 -0.04
C PRO A 403 4.87 3.67 0.78
N ALA A 404 4.60 3.82 2.08
CA ALA A 404 4.39 2.70 2.98
C ALA A 404 3.54 3.06 4.20
N PHE A 405 2.57 2.19 4.52
CA PHE A 405 1.82 2.28 5.77
C PHE A 405 2.65 1.72 6.95
N TYR A 406 2.35 2.19 8.16
CA TYR A 406 3.13 2.02 9.41
C TYR A 406 4.49 2.71 9.50
N GLN A 407 5.14 3.02 8.39
CA GLN A 407 6.28 3.93 8.42
C GLN A 407 5.85 5.35 8.11
N MET A 408 4.89 5.56 7.20
CA MET A 408 4.37 6.87 6.80
C MET A 408 5.46 7.88 6.38
N ASP A 409 6.70 7.42 6.19
CA ASP A 409 7.80 8.23 5.73
C ASP A 409 7.61 8.51 4.23
N GLU A 410 7.75 9.77 3.87
CA GLU A 410 7.65 10.20 2.50
C GLU A 410 8.95 9.89 1.75
N SER A 411 8.82 9.27 0.58
CA SER A 411 9.91 8.86 -0.27
C SER A 411 9.57 9.25 -1.70
N THR A 412 10.22 10.30 -2.18
CA THR A 412 10.05 10.79 -3.56
C THR A 412 10.48 9.72 -4.56
N ARG A 413 11.57 9.00 -4.25
CA ARG A 413 12.06 7.89 -5.08
C ARG A 413 10.99 6.80 -5.24
N ASP A 414 10.43 6.31 -4.13
CA ASP A 414 9.45 5.21 -4.18
C ASP A 414 8.15 5.65 -4.85
N THR A 415 7.76 6.91 -4.67
CA THR A 415 6.64 7.54 -5.39
C THR A 415 6.85 7.49 -6.89
N LEU A 416 8.04 7.88 -7.37
CA LEU A 416 8.37 7.93 -8.80
C LEU A 416 8.46 6.53 -9.43
N ILE A 417 8.95 5.54 -8.68
CA ILE A 417 8.97 4.13 -9.11
C ILE A 417 7.55 3.55 -9.14
N ALA A 418 6.71 3.84 -8.13
CA ALA A 418 5.35 3.30 -8.03
C ALA A 418 4.37 3.93 -9.04
N LEU A 419 4.58 5.20 -9.40
CA LEU A 419 3.65 6.03 -10.18
C LEU A 419 3.16 5.35 -11.47
N PRO A 420 4.01 4.78 -12.34
CA PRO A 420 3.55 4.12 -13.56
C PRO A 420 2.56 2.97 -13.31
N GLY A 421 2.81 2.17 -12.27
CA GLY A 421 1.94 1.08 -11.87
C GLY A 421 0.63 1.57 -11.27
N LEU A 422 0.70 2.43 -10.26
CA LEU A 422 -0.47 2.83 -9.47
C LEU A 422 -1.40 3.80 -10.20
N THR A 423 -0.88 4.56 -11.18
CA THR A 423 -1.67 5.59 -11.88
C THR A 423 -1.81 5.33 -13.38
N LEU A 424 -0.73 5.02 -14.11
CA LEU A 424 -0.81 4.83 -15.57
C LEU A 424 -1.39 3.46 -15.92
N ALA A 425 -1.04 2.42 -15.16
CA ALA A 425 -1.64 1.10 -15.35
C ALA A 425 -3.13 1.11 -14.99
N THR A 426 -3.58 1.96 -14.07
CA THR A 426 -4.98 2.09 -13.67
C THR A 426 -5.74 3.18 -14.43
N GLN A 427 -5.09 3.87 -15.37
CA GLN A 427 -5.64 4.98 -16.18
C GLN A 427 -6.00 6.27 -15.40
N ARG A 428 -5.45 6.45 -14.19
CA ARG A 428 -5.56 7.69 -13.40
C ARG A 428 -4.57 8.76 -13.89
N TYR A 429 -4.66 9.11 -15.17
CA TYR A 429 -3.70 10.01 -15.82
C TYR A 429 -3.71 11.43 -15.24
N SER A 430 -4.88 11.92 -14.81
CA SER A 430 -5.02 13.22 -14.16
C SER A 430 -4.28 13.28 -12.83
N GLU A 431 -4.34 12.22 -12.02
CA GLU A 431 -3.57 12.09 -10.77
C GLU A 431 -2.08 12.03 -11.06
N ALA A 432 -1.66 11.19 -12.02
CA ALA A 432 -0.27 11.08 -12.45
C ALA A 432 0.32 12.45 -12.85
N ARG A 433 -0.42 13.21 -13.66
CA ARG A 433 -0.04 14.55 -14.10
C ARG A 433 0.16 15.49 -12.91
N ARG A 434 -0.81 15.53 -11.99
CA ARG A 434 -0.77 16.41 -10.81
C ARG A 434 0.39 16.05 -9.88
N ILE A 435 0.64 14.77 -9.65
CA ILE A 435 1.78 14.31 -8.83
C ILE A 435 3.10 14.76 -9.46
N LEU A 436 3.31 14.52 -10.75
CA LEU A 436 4.54 14.92 -11.46
C LEU A 436 4.73 16.43 -11.43
N THR A 437 3.73 17.20 -11.85
CA THR A 437 3.79 18.67 -11.85
C THR A 437 4.09 19.21 -10.45
N ASN A 438 3.45 18.67 -9.40
CA ASN A 438 3.71 19.09 -8.03
C ASN A 438 5.14 18.81 -7.57
N LEU A 439 5.65 17.59 -7.81
CA LEU A 439 7.04 17.25 -7.51
C LEU A 439 8.01 18.20 -8.23
N GLY A 440 7.68 18.59 -9.46
CA GLY A 440 8.44 19.55 -10.26
C GLY A 440 8.61 20.95 -9.65
N HIS A 441 7.82 21.32 -8.63
CA HIS A 441 7.99 22.61 -7.93
C HIS A 441 9.14 22.57 -6.90
N TYR A 442 9.61 21.38 -6.52
CA TYR A 442 10.62 21.22 -5.47
C TYR A 442 12.05 21.06 -5.98
N PHE A 443 12.29 21.26 -7.28
CA PHE A 443 13.65 21.25 -7.84
C PHE A 443 14.52 22.32 -7.16
N ARG A 444 15.72 21.92 -6.73
CA ARG A 444 16.74 22.83 -6.19
C ARG A 444 18.12 22.35 -6.63
N GLN A 445 18.88 23.21 -7.30
CA GLN A 445 20.19 22.87 -7.88
C GLN A 445 20.16 21.56 -8.71
N GLY A 446 19.10 21.38 -9.49
CA GLY A 446 18.93 20.18 -10.32
C GLY A 446 18.54 18.90 -9.58
N LEU A 447 18.35 18.95 -8.27
CA LEU A 447 17.94 17.83 -7.45
C LEU A 447 16.47 17.95 -7.03
N LEU A 448 15.80 16.81 -6.93
CA LEU A 448 14.55 16.66 -6.18
C LEU A 448 14.86 16.21 -4.76
N PRO A 449 14.02 16.57 -3.78
CA PRO A 449 14.21 16.14 -2.40
C PRO A 449 13.83 14.66 -2.25
N ASP A 450 14.44 13.98 -1.28
CA ASP A 450 14.22 12.58 -0.95
C ASP A 450 12.85 12.33 -0.31
N ARG A 451 12.27 13.38 0.29
CA ARG A 451 10.92 13.40 0.89
C ARG A 451 10.15 14.65 0.44
N LEU A 452 8.85 14.69 0.71
CA LEU A 452 8.05 15.90 0.53
C LEU A 452 8.11 16.79 1.81
N PRO A 453 7.82 18.10 1.70
CA PRO A 453 7.66 18.96 2.86
C PRO A 453 6.37 18.65 3.59
N THR A 454 6.41 18.67 4.92
CA THR A 454 5.20 18.76 5.76
C THR A 454 5.18 20.12 6.46
N VAL A 455 4.02 20.51 7.00
CA VAL A 455 3.88 21.79 7.75
C VAL A 455 4.86 21.84 8.93
N GLU A 456 5.09 20.72 9.61
CA GLU A 456 6.01 20.62 10.75
C GLU A 456 7.48 20.46 10.32
N HIS A 457 7.73 19.89 9.14
CA HIS A 457 9.07 19.57 8.64
C HIS A 457 9.27 20.14 7.22
N PRO A 458 9.59 21.43 7.08
CA PRO A 458 9.92 22.02 5.78
C PRO A 458 11.21 21.40 5.19
N LEU A 459 11.40 21.55 3.88
CA LEU A 459 12.59 21.03 3.19
C LEU A 459 13.86 21.82 3.53
N ARG A 460 14.93 21.09 3.79
CA ARG A 460 16.30 21.59 4.04
C ARG A 460 17.27 21.04 3.02
N GLU A 461 18.50 21.54 3.01
CA GLU A 461 19.53 21.03 2.09
C GLU A 461 19.84 19.54 2.32
N GLU A 462 19.74 19.05 3.56
CA GLU A 462 19.93 17.63 3.86
C GLU A 462 18.91 16.70 3.17
N ASP A 463 17.73 17.23 2.81
CA ASP A 463 16.69 16.47 2.11
C ASP A 463 17.01 16.29 0.62
N TYR A 464 18.00 16.99 0.07
CA TYR A 464 18.47 16.83 -1.32
C TYR A 464 19.70 15.91 -1.34
N GLY A 465 19.53 14.71 -0.79
CA GLY A 465 20.58 13.74 -0.53
C GLY A 465 20.94 12.87 -1.71
N SER A 466 19.94 12.42 -2.47
CA SER A 466 20.08 11.34 -3.44
C SER A 466 20.65 11.75 -4.79
N VAL A 467 21.44 10.84 -5.39
CA VAL A 467 21.90 10.94 -6.78
C VAL A 467 20.88 10.44 -7.81
N ASP A 468 19.95 9.57 -7.40
CA ASP A 468 19.06 8.88 -8.33
C ASP A 468 17.60 9.38 -8.31
N THR A 469 17.18 10.13 -7.28
CA THR A 469 15.79 10.57 -7.11
C THR A 469 15.33 11.41 -8.31
N THR A 470 16.12 12.39 -8.73
CA THR A 470 15.81 13.17 -9.95
C THR A 470 15.84 12.31 -11.20
N LEU A 471 16.75 11.34 -11.30
CA LEU A 471 16.83 10.51 -12.51
C LEU A 471 15.60 9.59 -12.65
N TRP A 472 15.04 9.13 -11.52
CA TRP A 472 13.74 8.46 -11.49
C TRP A 472 12.58 9.37 -11.92
N TYR A 473 12.70 10.70 -11.75
CA TYR A 473 11.72 11.65 -12.27
C TYR A 473 11.70 11.70 -13.80
N PHE A 474 12.89 11.68 -14.43
CA PHE A 474 12.99 11.56 -15.89
C PHE A 474 12.32 10.26 -16.38
N TYR A 475 12.54 9.15 -15.69
CA TYR A 475 11.87 7.88 -15.98
C TYR A 475 10.34 7.98 -15.85
N ALA A 476 9.83 8.48 -14.72
CA ALA A 476 8.38 8.56 -14.48
C ALA A 476 7.68 9.50 -15.46
N LEU A 477 8.31 10.64 -15.81
CA LEU A 477 7.80 11.56 -16.83
C LEU A 477 7.80 10.91 -18.22
N ASP A 478 8.85 10.18 -18.61
CA ASP A 478 8.84 9.44 -19.88
C ASP A 478 7.71 8.40 -19.91
N GLN A 479 7.52 7.63 -18.84
CA GLN A 479 6.41 6.67 -18.74
C GLN A 479 5.05 7.36 -18.94
N TYR A 480 4.83 8.51 -18.31
CA TYR A 480 3.63 9.32 -18.51
C TYR A 480 3.48 9.71 -19.99
N LEU A 481 4.50 10.32 -20.60
CA LEU A 481 4.48 10.78 -21.99
C LEU A 481 4.25 9.63 -22.98
N GLN A 482 4.83 8.45 -22.75
CA GLN A 482 4.65 7.29 -23.63
C GLN A 482 3.22 6.76 -23.60
N VAL A 483 2.56 6.79 -22.45
CA VAL A 483 1.20 6.27 -22.27
C VAL A 483 0.16 7.30 -22.72
N THR A 484 0.28 8.56 -22.29
CA THR A 484 -0.77 9.58 -22.47
C THR A 484 -0.60 10.39 -23.74
N ARG A 485 0.63 10.52 -24.26
CA ARG A 485 1.01 11.47 -25.32
C ARG A 485 0.69 12.94 -24.97
N ASP A 486 0.45 13.24 -23.69
CA ASP A 486 0.23 14.60 -23.19
C ASP A 486 1.56 15.25 -22.84
N TYR A 487 2.05 16.11 -23.73
CA TYR A 487 3.30 16.84 -23.55
C TYR A 487 3.16 18.11 -22.69
N GLY A 488 1.98 18.42 -22.15
CA GLY A 488 1.73 19.60 -21.32
C GLY A 488 2.71 19.73 -20.15
N PRO A 489 2.87 18.69 -19.30
CA PRO A 489 3.82 18.71 -18.19
C PRO A 489 5.28 18.89 -18.65
N LEU A 490 5.65 18.28 -19.78
CA LEU A 490 6.99 18.48 -20.34
C LEU A 490 7.23 19.95 -20.68
N TYR A 491 6.26 20.65 -21.28
CA TYR A 491 6.38 22.07 -21.62
C TYR A 491 6.58 22.95 -20.39
N GLU A 492 5.85 22.64 -19.31
CA GLU A 492 5.92 23.35 -18.04
C GLU A 492 7.27 23.14 -17.33
N LEU A 493 7.78 21.92 -17.35
CA LEU A 493 8.90 21.49 -16.52
C LEU A 493 10.26 21.48 -17.24
N TYR A 494 10.28 21.67 -18.56
CA TYR A 494 11.51 21.54 -19.36
C TYR A 494 12.66 22.42 -18.87
N GLY A 495 12.37 23.64 -18.39
CA GLY A 495 13.37 24.54 -17.82
C GLY A 495 14.11 23.90 -16.63
N SER A 496 13.36 23.33 -15.68
CA SER A 496 13.94 22.64 -14.52
C SER A 496 14.72 21.38 -14.90
N LEU A 497 14.27 20.67 -15.94
CA LEU A 497 14.97 19.48 -16.46
C LEU A 497 16.30 19.84 -17.13
N GLU A 498 16.33 20.92 -17.92
CA GLU A 498 17.56 21.47 -18.51
C GLU A 498 18.53 21.98 -17.43
N GLU A 499 18.00 22.66 -16.41
CA GLU A 499 18.79 23.09 -15.26
C GLU A 499 19.40 21.88 -14.54
N SER A 500 18.63 20.80 -14.40
CA SER A 500 19.10 19.56 -13.78
C SER A 500 20.29 18.95 -14.51
N ILE A 501 20.23 18.84 -15.84
CA ILE A 501 21.39 18.35 -16.63
C ILE A 501 22.62 19.26 -16.43
N THR A 502 22.41 20.57 -16.35
CA THR A 502 23.49 21.54 -16.15
C THR A 502 24.13 21.37 -14.77
N TRP A 503 23.33 21.24 -13.72
CA TRP A 503 23.79 21.03 -12.35
C TRP A 503 24.48 19.67 -12.17
N TYR A 504 23.94 18.58 -12.72
CA TYR A 504 24.65 17.28 -12.73
C TYR A 504 26.01 17.39 -13.44
N THR A 505 26.12 18.20 -14.51
CA THR A 505 27.40 18.39 -15.23
C THR A 505 28.41 19.21 -14.42
N GLN A 506 27.96 20.24 -13.71
CA GLN A 506 28.84 21.18 -12.99
C GLN A 506 29.16 20.73 -11.56
N GLY A 507 28.21 20.06 -10.92
CA GLY A 507 28.24 19.58 -9.55
C GLY A 507 27.06 20.11 -8.72
N THR A 508 26.42 19.24 -7.95
CA THR A 508 25.28 19.55 -7.07
C THR A 508 25.66 19.40 -5.60
N TYR A 509 24.67 19.41 -4.70
CA TYR A 509 24.86 18.94 -3.32
C TYR A 509 25.53 17.56 -3.27
N ASN A 510 26.21 17.27 -2.14
CA ASN A 510 26.86 15.98 -1.87
C ASN A 510 27.94 15.56 -2.89
N SER A 511 28.60 16.53 -3.54
CA SER A 511 29.69 16.29 -4.49
C SER A 511 29.28 15.38 -5.67
N ILE A 512 27.99 15.37 -6.00
CA ILE A 512 27.45 14.63 -7.13
C ILE A 512 27.75 15.44 -8.39
N ARG A 513 28.50 14.86 -9.34
CA ARG A 513 28.88 15.54 -10.58
C ARG A 513 29.28 14.57 -11.68
N VAL A 514 29.14 14.98 -12.92
CA VAL A 514 29.70 14.25 -14.06
C VAL A 514 31.20 14.46 -14.12
N ASP A 515 31.95 13.38 -14.30
CA ASP A 515 33.38 13.45 -14.61
C ASP A 515 33.54 13.90 -16.07
N PRO A 516 34.18 15.05 -16.34
CA PRO A 516 34.29 15.60 -17.69
C PRO A 516 35.14 14.73 -18.63
N GLN A 517 35.98 13.82 -18.12
CA GLN A 517 36.84 12.97 -18.94
C GLN A 517 36.05 11.84 -19.60
N ASP A 518 35.17 11.20 -18.85
CA ASP A 518 34.44 10.02 -19.29
C ASP A 518 32.93 10.25 -19.49
N GLY A 519 32.38 11.36 -19.00
CA GLY A 519 30.96 11.70 -19.10
C GLY A 519 30.06 10.87 -18.18
N LEU A 520 30.63 10.15 -17.20
CA LEU A 520 29.92 9.34 -16.22
C LEU A 520 29.64 10.14 -14.95
N LEU A 521 28.49 9.88 -14.34
CA LEU A 521 28.05 10.51 -13.10
C LEU A 521 28.73 9.84 -11.90
N GLU A 522 29.46 10.64 -11.12
CA GLU A 522 30.13 10.25 -9.88
C GLU A 522 29.39 10.83 -8.67
N ALA A 523 29.20 10.02 -7.63
CA ALA A 523 28.69 10.43 -6.34
C ALA A 523 29.65 9.97 -5.23
N ARG A 524 30.38 10.91 -4.63
CA ARG A 524 31.35 10.61 -3.57
C ARG A 524 31.22 11.59 -2.42
N GLN A 525 30.49 11.18 -1.38
CA GLN A 525 30.40 11.92 -0.14
C GLN A 525 30.62 10.96 1.05
N PRO A 526 31.78 11.03 1.72
CA PRO A 526 32.06 10.19 2.89
C PRO A 526 30.96 10.27 3.95
N GLY A 527 30.58 9.12 4.50
CA GLY A 527 29.55 9.01 5.54
C GLY A 527 28.10 9.05 5.03
N LYS A 528 27.85 9.26 3.73
CA LYS A 528 26.51 9.21 3.14
C LYS A 528 26.31 7.96 2.29
N ALA A 529 25.05 7.55 2.12
CA ALA A 529 24.61 6.57 1.11
C ALA A 529 23.61 7.26 0.17
N LEU A 530 24.07 7.57 -1.05
CA LEU A 530 23.37 8.49 -1.95
C LEU A 530 22.48 7.78 -2.99
N THR A 531 22.55 6.44 -3.08
CA THR A 531 21.77 5.62 -4.03
C THR A 531 20.53 5.02 -3.36
N TRP A 532 19.68 4.29 -4.08
CA TRP A 532 18.56 3.56 -3.50
C TRP A 532 18.96 2.52 -2.45
N MET A 533 20.20 2.01 -2.51
CA MET A 533 20.77 1.16 -1.47
C MET A 533 21.29 2.00 -0.29
N ASN A 534 20.40 2.68 0.43
CA ASN A 534 20.72 3.73 1.43
C ASN A 534 20.58 3.31 2.90
N ALA A 535 20.58 2.01 3.21
CA ALA A 535 20.51 1.55 4.60
C ALA A 535 21.75 1.94 5.44
N PHE A 536 21.49 2.23 6.72
CA PHE A 536 22.51 2.52 7.72
C PHE A 536 22.51 1.45 8.83
N THR A 537 23.66 1.24 9.47
CA THR A 537 23.81 0.42 10.66
C THR A 537 24.82 1.08 11.58
N LYS A 538 24.46 1.31 12.84
CA LYS A 538 25.32 1.98 13.84
C LYS A 538 25.91 3.32 13.35
N GLY A 539 25.11 4.10 12.61
CA GLY A 539 25.50 5.42 12.08
C GLY A 539 26.40 5.40 10.85
N ALA A 540 26.71 4.22 10.29
CA ALA A 540 27.51 4.09 9.07
C ALA A 540 26.66 3.52 7.92
N PRO A 541 26.90 3.94 6.66
CA PRO A 541 26.23 3.38 5.50
C PRO A 541 26.66 1.93 5.29
N VAL A 542 25.70 1.04 5.04
CA VAL A 542 25.95 -0.40 4.81
C VAL A 542 26.48 -0.65 3.40
N THR A 543 25.95 0.11 2.44
CA THR A 543 26.30 0.05 1.02
C THR A 543 26.58 1.48 0.53
N PRO A 544 27.74 2.07 0.88
CA PRO A 544 28.05 3.46 0.55
C PRO A 544 28.09 3.73 -0.95
N ARG A 545 28.65 2.78 -1.72
CA ARG A 545 28.73 2.80 -3.19
C ARG A 545 29.30 4.12 -3.72
N TYR A 546 30.48 4.47 -3.22
CA TYR A 546 31.17 5.70 -3.60
C TYR A 546 31.76 5.59 -5.00
N GLY A 547 31.63 6.64 -5.81
CA GLY A 547 32.15 6.65 -7.18
C GLY A 547 31.02 6.59 -8.21
N LYS A 548 31.19 5.79 -9.26
CA LYS A 548 30.27 5.72 -10.40
C LYS A 548 29.42 4.45 -10.28
N ALA A 549 28.23 4.55 -9.71
CA ALA A 549 27.30 3.43 -9.58
C ALA A 549 26.66 3.06 -10.93
N VAL A 550 26.48 1.75 -11.19
CA VAL A 550 26.08 1.23 -12.50
C VAL A 550 24.66 1.66 -12.92
N GLU A 551 23.69 1.61 -12.02
CA GLU A 551 22.30 1.99 -12.30
C GLU A 551 22.10 3.49 -12.38
N VAL A 552 22.86 4.25 -11.59
CA VAL A 552 22.88 5.72 -11.64
C VAL A 552 23.34 6.17 -13.02
N ASN A 553 24.39 5.54 -13.56
CA ASN A 553 24.88 5.86 -14.90
C ASN A 553 23.96 5.37 -16.02
N ALA A 554 23.26 4.26 -15.82
CA ALA A 554 22.20 3.82 -16.75
C ALA A 554 21.03 4.83 -16.78
N LEU A 555 20.59 5.31 -15.61
CA LEU A 555 19.55 6.33 -15.47
C LEU A 555 20.01 7.70 -15.99
N TRP A 556 21.27 8.06 -15.81
CA TRP A 556 21.88 9.26 -16.37
C TRP A 556 21.85 9.23 -17.91
N TYR A 557 22.25 8.12 -18.51
CA TYR A 557 22.15 7.92 -19.96
C TYR A 557 20.71 7.96 -20.46
N LEU A 558 19.76 7.40 -19.69
CA LEU A 558 18.33 7.54 -19.98
C LEU A 558 17.94 9.03 -20.00
N ALA A 559 18.27 9.80 -18.97
CA ALA A 559 17.96 11.23 -18.89
C ALA A 559 18.55 12.01 -20.07
N LEU A 560 19.80 11.76 -20.45
CA LEU A 560 20.44 12.39 -21.62
C LEU A 560 19.74 12.01 -22.93
N SER A 561 19.34 10.75 -23.07
CA SER A 561 18.60 10.26 -24.25
C SER A 561 17.22 10.91 -24.36
N LEU A 562 16.52 11.05 -23.23
CA LEU A 562 15.24 11.73 -23.14
C LEU A 562 15.36 13.23 -23.44
N MET A 563 16.37 13.91 -22.88
CA MET A 563 16.60 15.33 -23.16
C MET A 563 16.95 15.58 -24.62
N GLN A 564 17.67 14.68 -25.29
CA GLN A 564 17.83 14.73 -26.73
C GLN A 564 16.46 14.64 -27.44
N GLU A 565 15.67 13.61 -27.18
CA GLU A 565 14.35 13.41 -27.82
C GLU A 565 13.39 14.59 -27.57
N TRP A 566 13.31 15.06 -26.33
CA TRP A 566 12.42 16.14 -25.91
C TRP A 566 12.87 17.49 -26.46
N SER A 567 14.16 17.81 -26.45
CA SER A 567 14.67 19.05 -27.04
C SER A 567 14.40 19.11 -28.54
N GLU A 568 14.57 18.00 -29.28
CA GLU A 568 14.23 17.95 -30.70
C GLU A 568 12.73 18.13 -30.95
N HIS A 569 11.87 17.53 -30.11
CA HIS A 569 10.42 17.73 -30.16
C HIS A 569 10.03 19.20 -29.91
N LEU A 570 10.62 19.83 -28.90
CA LEU A 570 10.37 21.23 -28.56
C LEU A 570 10.88 22.19 -29.65
N TYR A 571 12.02 21.89 -30.25
CA TYR A 571 12.54 22.65 -31.38
C TYR A 571 11.62 22.55 -32.60
N ARG A 572 11.20 21.32 -32.95
CA ARG A 572 10.25 21.08 -34.06
C ARG A 572 8.89 21.77 -33.85
N THR A 573 8.46 21.93 -32.60
CA THR A 573 7.21 22.60 -32.24
C THR A 573 7.38 24.12 -32.00
N GLY A 574 8.59 24.67 -32.18
CA GLY A 574 8.88 26.09 -32.03
C GLY A 574 8.84 26.61 -30.58
N ARG A 575 8.95 25.71 -29.59
CA ARG A 575 8.96 26.04 -28.15
C ARG A 575 10.33 26.49 -27.64
N ILE A 576 11.40 26.01 -28.28
CA ILE A 576 12.79 26.41 -28.00
C ILE A 576 13.52 26.74 -29.29
N ASN A 577 14.52 27.63 -29.20
CA ASN A 577 15.30 28.13 -30.34
C ASN A 577 16.80 27.82 -30.23
N HIS A 578 17.22 27.06 -29.21
CA HIS A 578 18.63 26.74 -28.96
C HIS A 578 19.02 25.36 -29.48
N GLN A 579 20.33 25.09 -29.48
CA GLN A 579 20.93 23.92 -30.13
C GLN A 579 20.73 22.63 -29.32
N THR A 580 20.16 21.59 -29.95
CA THR A 580 19.85 20.28 -29.34
C THR A 580 21.04 19.31 -29.29
N SER A 581 22.13 19.61 -30.01
CA SER A 581 23.27 18.70 -30.22
C SER A 581 24.14 18.46 -28.98
N ARG A 582 23.97 19.25 -27.90
CA ARG A 582 24.71 19.06 -26.64
C ARG A 582 24.37 17.72 -25.99
N TYR A 583 23.10 17.37 -25.91
CA TYR A 583 22.65 16.13 -25.26
C TYR A 583 23.13 14.89 -26.03
N GLU A 584 23.15 14.96 -27.36
CA GLU A 584 23.69 13.88 -28.19
C GLU A 584 25.16 13.60 -27.88
N LYS A 585 26.00 14.65 -27.76
CA LYS A 585 27.43 14.50 -27.45
C LYS A 585 27.65 13.86 -26.07
N LEU A 586 26.96 14.37 -25.04
CA LEU A 586 27.03 13.82 -23.68
C LEU A 586 26.58 12.36 -23.65
N ARG A 587 25.48 12.05 -24.34
CA ARG A 587 24.93 10.69 -24.46
C ARG A 587 25.94 9.73 -25.12
N GLN A 588 26.56 10.14 -26.22
CA GLN A 588 27.54 9.33 -26.94
C GLN A 588 28.79 9.05 -26.09
N GLN A 589 29.31 10.07 -25.42
CA GLN A 589 30.46 9.93 -24.51
C GLN A 589 30.13 8.98 -23.35
N CYS A 590 29.00 9.21 -22.67
CA CYS A 590 28.52 8.36 -21.57
C CYS A 590 28.39 6.88 -22.00
N LYS A 591 27.79 6.59 -23.17
CA LYS A 591 27.65 5.21 -23.66
C LYS A 591 28.98 4.52 -23.94
N LEU A 592 29.91 5.23 -24.59
CA LEU A 592 31.23 4.69 -24.90
C LEU A 592 32.00 4.38 -23.61
N SER A 593 32.06 5.33 -22.69
CA SER A 593 32.74 5.17 -21.41
C SER A 593 32.10 4.11 -20.54
N PHE A 594 30.77 4.06 -20.47
CA PHE A 594 30.06 3.05 -19.67
C PHE A 594 30.46 1.62 -20.09
N ASN A 595 30.45 1.34 -21.39
CA ASN A 595 30.81 0.02 -21.91
C ASN A 595 32.31 -0.27 -21.76
N ALA A 596 33.18 0.74 -21.71
CA ALA A 596 34.59 0.55 -21.42
C ALA A 596 34.86 0.30 -19.92
N CYS A 597 34.22 1.06 -19.04
CA CYS A 597 34.52 1.10 -17.62
C CYS A 597 33.81 0.01 -16.80
N PHE A 598 32.52 -0.24 -17.05
CA PHE A 598 31.72 -1.14 -16.20
C PHE A 598 31.85 -2.62 -16.55
N TRP A 599 32.46 -2.99 -17.68
CA TRP A 599 32.52 -4.39 -18.08
C TRP A 599 33.57 -5.19 -17.31
N TYR A 600 33.11 -6.14 -16.50
CA TYR A 600 33.97 -7.10 -15.82
C TYR A 600 34.16 -8.35 -16.69
N ALA A 601 35.15 -8.30 -17.58
CA ALA A 601 35.42 -9.35 -18.57
C ALA A 601 35.62 -10.77 -17.98
N PRO A 602 36.33 -10.97 -16.84
CA PRO A 602 36.49 -12.30 -16.26
C PRO A 602 35.18 -12.94 -15.80
N GLY A 603 34.21 -12.12 -15.34
CA GLY A 603 32.90 -12.60 -14.87
C GLY A 603 31.83 -12.61 -15.95
N GLY A 604 31.98 -11.81 -17.01
CA GLY A 604 30.96 -11.65 -18.05
C GLY A 604 29.74 -10.83 -17.60
N TYR A 605 29.91 -9.95 -16.61
CA TYR A 605 28.87 -9.10 -16.05
C TYR A 605 29.40 -7.68 -15.76
N LEU A 606 28.60 -6.79 -15.16
CA LEU A 606 29.01 -5.41 -14.87
C LEU A 606 29.54 -5.25 -13.44
N TYR A 607 30.59 -4.45 -13.26
CA TYR A 607 30.93 -3.90 -11.95
C TYR A 607 29.71 -3.16 -11.37
N ASP A 608 29.46 -3.30 -10.08
CA ASP A 608 28.38 -2.57 -9.41
C ASP A 608 28.71 -1.09 -9.25
N VAL A 609 29.99 -0.80 -8.99
CA VAL A 609 30.56 0.53 -8.86
C VAL A 609 31.92 0.58 -9.56
N HIS A 610 32.12 1.59 -10.41
CA HIS A 610 33.41 1.90 -11.01
C HIS A 610 34.09 3.04 -10.25
N ASP A 611 35.42 2.99 -10.12
CA ASP A 611 36.24 3.94 -9.36
C ASP A 611 35.78 4.10 -7.89
N ASP A 612 35.48 3.00 -7.18
CA ASP A 612 35.25 3.06 -5.73
C ASP A 612 36.57 3.30 -4.96
N VAL A 613 36.49 3.49 -3.64
CA VAL A 613 37.62 3.73 -2.73
C VAL A 613 38.72 2.67 -2.87
N GLU A 614 38.34 1.41 -3.07
CA GLU A 614 39.26 0.27 -3.24
C GLU A 614 39.47 -0.14 -4.72
N GLY A 615 38.94 0.63 -5.68
CA GLY A 615 38.91 0.29 -7.10
C GLY A 615 37.52 -0.15 -7.57
N ASN A 616 37.43 -1.01 -8.58
CA ASN A 616 36.14 -1.42 -9.14
C ASN A 616 35.47 -2.50 -8.28
N ASP A 617 34.20 -2.29 -7.90
CA ASP A 617 33.42 -3.28 -7.15
C ASP A 617 32.82 -4.34 -8.10
N ALA A 618 33.35 -5.56 -8.04
CA ALA A 618 32.89 -6.70 -8.84
C ALA A 618 31.75 -7.49 -8.19
N SER A 619 31.13 -6.98 -7.12
CA SER A 619 29.98 -7.60 -6.45
C SER A 619 28.83 -7.81 -7.43
N ILE A 620 28.30 -9.03 -7.49
CA ILE A 620 27.11 -9.33 -8.31
C ILE A 620 25.88 -8.79 -7.57
N ARG A 621 25.34 -7.68 -8.08
CA ARG A 621 24.14 -6.99 -7.58
C ARG A 621 23.10 -6.82 -8.69
N PRO A 622 21.82 -6.58 -8.34
CA PRO A 622 20.75 -6.46 -9.33
C PRO A 622 20.81 -5.13 -10.10
N ASN A 623 21.57 -4.14 -9.64
CA ASN A 623 21.70 -2.81 -10.23
C ASN A 623 22.10 -2.83 -11.71
N GLN A 624 22.87 -3.84 -12.14
CA GLN A 624 23.24 -4.02 -13.54
C GLN A 624 22.03 -4.22 -14.48
N LEU A 625 20.86 -4.63 -13.97
CA LEU A 625 19.62 -4.76 -14.75
C LEU A 625 19.21 -3.44 -15.42
N PHE A 626 19.44 -2.32 -14.76
CA PHE A 626 19.06 -1.01 -15.29
C PHE A 626 19.83 -0.63 -16.56
N ALA A 627 21.00 -1.24 -16.79
CA ALA A 627 21.77 -1.02 -18.01
C ALA A 627 21.09 -1.60 -19.27
N LEU A 628 20.10 -2.48 -19.10
CA LEU A 628 19.37 -3.15 -20.20
C LEU A 628 17.83 -3.12 -20.07
N SER A 629 17.26 -2.73 -18.92
CA SER A 629 15.80 -2.73 -18.70
C SER A 629 15.11 -1.42 -19.09
N LEU A 630 15.84 -0.31 -19.14
CA LEU A 630 15.29 1.03 -19.45
C LEU A 630 15.00 1.17 -20.96
N ARG A 631 14.08 2.10 -21.33
CA ARG A 631 13.67 2.35 -22.73
C ARG A 631 14.84 2.54 -23.70
N TYR A 632 15.93 3.15 -23.22
CA TYR A 632 17.18 3.28 -23.95
C TYR A 632 18.29 2.49 -23.24
N PRO A 633 18.50 1.20 -23.61
CA PRO A 633 19.60 0.41 -23.07
C PRO A 633 20.96 1.04 -23.37
N ILE A 634 21.78 1.19 -22.34
CA ILE A 634 23.16 1.69 -22.48
C ILE A 634 24.14 0.55 -22.82
N LEU A 635 23.87 -0.65 -22.32
CA LEU A 635 24.73 -1.82 -22.49
C LEU A 635 24.67 -2.36 -23.92
N GLU A 636 25.83 -2.69 -24.49
CA GLU A 636 25.93 -3.36 -25.80
C GLU A 636 25.15 -4.68 -25.85
N ASP A 637 24.42 -4.91 -26.96
CA ASP A 637 23.55 -6.08 -27.16
C ASP A 637 24.28 -7.42 -26.98
N SER A 638 25.57 -7.47 -27.32
CA SER A 638 26.41 -8.67 -27.18
C SER A 638 26.62 -9.09 -25.72
N ARG A 639 26.44 -8.18 -24.76
CA ARG A 639 26.69 -8.37 -23.32
C ARG A 639 25.41 -8.57 -22.52
N GLN A 640 24.28 -8.03 -22.98
CA GLN A 640 23.01 -8.02 -22.25
C GLN A 640 22.54 -9.41 -21.80
N ARG A 641 22.65 -10.42 -22.67
CA ARG A 641 22.21 -11.80 -22.36
C ARG A 641 23.03 -12.43 -21.23
N THR A 642 24.33 -12.20 -21.21
CA THR A 642 25.22 -12.75 -20.17
C THR A 642 24.97 -12.07 -18.82
N VAL A 643 24.72 -10.76 -18.83
CA VAL A 643 24.33 -9.99 -17.65
C VAL A 643 23.02 -10.52 -17.07
N LEU A 644 21.97 -10.65 -17.90
CA LEU A 644 20.68 -11.15 -17.41
C LEU A 644 20.81 -12.57 -16.84
N ASN A 645 21.49 -13.47 -17.54
CA ASN A 645 21.73 -14.83 -17.06
C ASN A 645 22.46 -14.87 -15.71
N THR A 646 23.41 -13.94 -15.49
CA THR A 646 24.12 -13.81 -14.21
C THR A 646 23.15 -13.38 -13.11
N VAL A 647 22.33 -12.35 -13.36
CA VAL A 647 21.31 -11.88 -12.42
C VAL A 647 20.30 -12.98 -12.11
N THR A 648 19.73 -13.64 -13.12
CA THR A 648 18.78 -14.75 -12.96
C THR A 648 19.36 -15.86 -12.09
N LYS A 649 20.60 -16.27 -12.36
CA LYS A 649 21.25 -17.39 -11.67
C LYS A 649 21.56 -17.08 -10.21
N HIS A 650 21.97 -15.85 -9.91
CA HIS A 650 22.54 -15.51 -8.60
C HIS A 650 21.56 -14.79 -7.69
N LEU A 651 20.60 -14.06 -8.23
CA LEU A 651 19.84 -13.06 -7.48
C LEU A 651 18.33 -13.31 -7.50
N LEU A 652 17.77 -13.97 -8.51
CA LEU A 652 16.33 -14.20 -8.59
C LEU A 652 15.82 -15.10 -7.45
N THR A 653 14.71 -14.70 -6.84
CA THR A 653 13.97 -15.41 -5.78
C THR A 653 12.48 -15.43 -6.12
N PRO A 654 11.64 -16.19 -5.38
CA PRO A 654 10.19 -16.14 -5.56
C PRO A 654 9.58 -14.74 -5.37
N TYR A 655 10.13 -13.91 -4.48
CA TYR A 655 9.55 -12.60 -4.11
C TYR A 655 10.37 -11.40 -4.59
N GLY A 656 11.20 -11.56 -5.62
CA GLY A 656 12.03 -10.47 -6.14
C GLY A 656 13.49 -10.85 -6.31
N LEU A 657 14.38 -9.87 -6.27
CA LEU A 657 15.81 -10.08 -6.46
C LEU A 657 16.62 -9.76 -5.21
N ARG A 658 17.53 -10.68 -4.84
CA ARG A 658 18.56 -10.45 -3.82
C ARG A 658 19.40 -9.24 -4.19
N THR A 659 19.73 -8.43 -3.21
CA THR A 659 20.59 -7.25 -3.36
C THR A 659 22.07 -7.58 -3.49
N LEU A 660 22.48 -8.79 -3.10
CA LEU A 660 23.84 -9.31 -3.22
C LEU A 660 23.82 -10.84 -3.46
N THR A 661 24.78 -11.35 -4.22
CA THR A 661 24.92 -12.79 -4.48
C THR A 661 25.23 -13.58 -3.20
N PRO A 662 24.61 -14.77 -3.00
CA PRO A 662 24.92 -15.67 -1.88
C PRO A 662 26.37 -16.18 -1.84
N ARG A 663 27.16 -15.91 -2.88
CA ARG A 663 28.59 -16.27 -2.95
C ARG A 663 29.52 -15.22 -2.35
N SER A 664 29.01 -14.06 -1.96
CA SER A 664 29.80 -13.00 -1.35
C SER A 664 29.96 -13.26 0.14
N ASP A 665 31.14 -12.97 0.69
CA ASP A 665 31.42 -13.10 2.12
C ASP A 665 30.56 -12.13 2.96
N SER A 666 30.11 -11.02 2.36
CA SER A 666 29.25 -10.02 3.00
C SER A 666 27.76 -10.34 2.88
N TYR A 667 27.38 -11.50 2.32
CA TYR A 667 25.98 -11.86 2.11
C TYR A 667 25.23 -12.15 3.42
N VAL A 668 24.05 -11.57 3.56
CA VAL A 668 23.12 -11.76 4.68
C VAL A 668 21.76 -12.17 4.10
N GLY A 669 21.52 -13.49 4.04
CA GLY A 669 20.31 -14.06 3.46
C GLY A 669 19.06 -13.99 4.36
N HIS A 670 19.25 -13.94 5.67
CA HIS A 670 18.17 -13.72 6.64
C HIS A 670 18.36 -12.37 7.33
N ILE A 671 17.43 -11.46 7.09
CA ILE A 671 17.39 -10.14 7.70
C ILE A 671 17.01 -10.32 9.17
N LYS A 672 17.78 -9.72 10.05
CA LYS A 672 17.53 -9.81 11.50
C LYS A 672 16.28 -9.03 11.86
N GLU A 673 15.54 -9.45 12.88
CA GLU A 673 14.32 -8.75 13.30
C GLU A 673 14.60 -7.38 13.96
N ASN A 674 15.74 -7.24 14.64
CA ASN A 674 16.15 -6.00 15.31
C ASN A 674 16.47 -4.88 14.31
N LEU A 675 15.77 -3.75 14.39
CA LEU A 675 15.92 -2.58 13.51
C LEU A 675 17.35 -2.05 13.41
N GLU A 676 18.13 -2.04 14.51
CA GLU A 676 19.51 -1.55 14.48
C GLU A 676 20.42 -2.41 13.60
N GLU A 677 20.09 -3.70 13.47
CA GLU A 677 20.86 -4.67 12.70
C GLU A 677 20.20 -5.02 11.35
N GLN A 678 18.93 -4.68 11.15
CA GLN A 678 18.18 -4.87 9.91
C GLN A 678 18.89 -4.23 8.72
N GLY A 679 19.41 -3.01 8.89
CA GLY A 679 20.10 -2.27 7.84
C GLY A 679 21.22 -3.09 7.20
N GLY A 680 21.90 -3.92 8.00
CA GLY A 680 22.98 -4.79 7.55
C GLY A 680 22.56 -5.87 6.55
N GLY A 681 21.28 -6.28 6.53
CA GLY A 681 20.75 -7.29 5.61
C GLY A 681 19.93 -6.74 4.43
N LEU A 682 19.31 -5.56 4.58
CA LEU A 682 18.41 -4.96 3.58
C LEU A 682 19.04 -4.90 2.18
N HIS A 683 20.27 -4.38 2.09
CA HIS A 683 21.01 -4.26 0.84
C HIS A 683 22.25 -5.17 0.79
N GLN A 684 22.30 -6.22 1.60
CA GLN A 684 23.39 -7.21 1.56
C GLN A 684 22.87 -8.64 1.38
N GLY A 685 21.65 -8.82 0.91
CA GLY A 685 21.12 -10.14 0.61
C GLY A 685 19.61 -10.24 0.60
N GLY A 686 18.92 -9.28 1.24
CA GLY A 686 17.47 -9.15 1.16
C GLY A 686 16.96 -9.10 -0.27
N ALA A 687 15.80 -9.72 -0.51
CA ALA A 687 15.13 -9.80 -1.80
C ALA A 687 14.07 -8.70 -1.94
N TRP A 688 14.17 -7.87 -2.97
CA TRP A 688 13.27 -6.74 -3.19
C TRP A 688 12.29 -7.02 -4.34
N PRO A 689 10.96 -7.00 -4.12
CA PRO A 689 9.95 -7.31 -5.14
C PRO A 689 9.89 -6.33 -6.30
N TRP A 690 10.06 -5.03 -6.05
CA TRP A 690 9.94 -4.01 -7.11
C TRP A 690 10.94 -4.25 -8.26
N LEU A 691 12.08 -4.91 -8.00
CA LEU A 691 13.07 -5.28 -9.01
C LEU A 691 12.56 -6.32 -10.02
N ILE A 692 11.43 -6.99 -9.76
CA ILE A 692 10.81 -7.89 -10.74
C ILE A 692 10.35 -7.13 -11.99
N GLY A 693 10.02 -5.84 -11.85
CA GLY A 693 9.67 -4.96 -12.94
C GLY A 693 10.81 -4.79 -13.95
N PRO A 694 11.94 -4.19 -13.54
CA PRO A 694 13.15 -4.10 -14.37
C PRO A 694 13.64 -5.45 -14.90
N TYR A 695 13.48 -6.54 -14.14
CA TYR A 695 13.85 -7.88 -14.59
C TYR A 695 12.98 -8.36 -15.78
N ILE A 696 11.66 -8.18 -15.71
CA ILE A 696 10.74 -8.51 -16.80
C ILE A 696 10.99 -7.59 -18.00
N ASP A 697 11.22 -6.29 -17.78
CA ASP A 697 11.57 -5.37 -18.87
C ASP A 697 12.86 -5.81 -19.59
N ALA A 698 13.88 -6.26 -18.86
CA ALA A 698 15.11 -6.80 -19.44
C ALA A 698 14.88 -8.08 -20.27
N LEU A 699 14.02 -8.99 -19.79
CA LEU A 699 13.62 -10.19 -20.55
C LEU A 699 12.95 -9.80 -21.87
N LEU A 700 12.05 -8.82 -21.85
CA LEU A 700 11.32 -8.36 -23.03
C LEU A 700 12.24 -7.66 -24.04
N HIS A 701 13.17 -6.82 -23.57
CA HIS A 701 14.16 -6.18 -24.44
C HIS A 701 15.03 -7.19 -25.16
N LEU A 702 15.53 -8.22 -24.47
CA LEU A 702 16.38 -9.25 -25.09
C LEU A 702 15.69 -10.04 -26.19
N GLU A 703 14.39 -10.28 -26.09
CA GLU A 703 13.63 -10.94 -27.16
C GLU A 703 13.26 -9.99 -28.30
N GLY A 704 13.04 -8.70 -28.00
CA GLY A 704 12.84 -7.65 -29.00
C GLY A 704 14.06 -7.38 -29.88
N SER A 705 15.28 -7.48 -29.34
CA SER A 705 16.54 -7.18 -30.03
C SER A 705 17.12 -8.35 -30.86
N ALA A 706 16.39 -9.46 -31.03
CA ALA A 706 16.88 -10.62 -31.79
C ALA A 706 16.93 -10.34 -33.32
N PRO A 707 18.00 -10.74 -34.05
CA PRO A 707 18.14 -10.48 -35.49
C PRO A 707 16.95 -10.99 -36.33
N GLU A 708 16.50 -10.20 -37.32
CA GLU A 708 15.35 -10.50 -38.20
C GLU A 708 15.42 -11.89 -38.85
N SER A 709 16.62 -12.41 -39.12
CA SER A 709 16.83 -13.75 -39.69
C SER A 709 16.39 -14.90 -38.77
N LYS A 710 16.38 -14.69 -37.45
CA LYS A 710 15.83 -15.63 -36.43
C LYS A 710 14.39 -15.30 -36.01
N MET A 711 13.83 -14.17 -36.44
CA MET A 711 12.43 -13.79 -36.14
C MET A 711 11.42 -14.57 -37.00
N LYS A 712 11.79 -15.01 -38.19
CA LYS A 712 10.83 -15.59 -39.16
C LYS A 712 10.41 -17.04 -38.90
N GLN A 713 11.11 -17.80 -38.06
CA GLN A 713 10.79 -19.23 -37.84
C GLN A 713 10.37 -19.59 -36.40
N ASN A 714 10.81 -18.86 -35.36
CA ASN A 714 10.51 -19.18 -33.95
C ASN A 714 10.25 -17.91 -33.09
N SER A 715 9.70 -16.82 -33.63
CA SER A 715 9.45 -15.60 -32.84
C SER A 715 8.31 -15.77 -31.84
N GLN A 716 7.24 -16.48 -32.22
CA GLN A 716 6.06 -16.65 -31.37
C GLN A 716 6.34 -17.50 -30.14
N GLU A 717 7.01 -18.66 -30.30
CA GLU A 717 7.40 -19.50 -29.17
C GLU A 717 8.30 -18.76 -28.17
N ARG A 718 9.13 -17.83 -28.63
CA ARG A 718 10.02 -17.05 -27.77
C ARG A 718 9.25 -16.03 -26.94
N TRP A 719 8.35 -15.27 -27.56
CA TRP A 719 7.48 -14.33 -26.86
C TRP A 719 6.53 -15.03 -25.89
N GLU A 720 6.01 -16.20 -26.27
CA GLU A 720 5.19 -17.06 -25.40
C GLU A 720 5.99 -17.53 -24.18
N ARG A 721 7.25 -17.96 -24.35
CA ARG A 721 8.12 -18.35 -23.22
C ARG A 721 8.38 -17.20 -22.25
N VAL A 722 8.62 -15.98 -22.76
CA VAL A 722 8.80 -14.80 -21.89
C VAL A 722 7.50 -14.47 -21.16
N TRP A 723 6.36 -14.55 -21.85
CA TRP A 723 5.06 -14.37 -21.23
C TRP A 723 4.83 -15.39 -20.10
N GLN A 724 4.97 -16.68 -20.38
CA GLN A 724 4.85 -17.77 -19.39
C GLN A 724 5.79 -17.57 -18.19
N THR A 725 7.05 -17.22 -18.45
CA THR A 725 8.03 -16.91 -17.39
C THR A 725 7.55 -15.72 -16.55
N GLY A 726 7.10 -14.65 -17.19
CA GLY A 726 6.56 -13.47 -16.51
C GLY A 726 5.38 -13.81 -15.60
N ILE A 727 4.41 -14.59 -16.08
CA ILE A 727 3.26 -15.05 -15.27
C ILE A 727 3.71 -15.88 -14.07
N GLN A 728 4.63 -16.84 -14.29
CA GLN A 728 5.15 -17.69 -13.23
C GLN A 728 5.84 -16.90 -12.11
N LEU A 729 6.54 -15.82 -12.46
CA LEU A 729 7.17 -14.92 -11.48
C LEU A 729 6.16 -14.14 -10.64
N LEU A 730 4.91 -13.99 -11.10
CA LEU A 730 3.87 -13.31 -10.35
C LEU A 730 3.10 -14.23 -9.39
N ASN A 731 3.24 -15.55 -9.53
CA ASN A 731 2.50 -16.51 -8.70
C ASN A 731 2.80 -16.42 -7.20
N PRO A 732 4.06 -16.27 -6.74
CA PRO A 732 4.34 -16.17 -5.31
C PRO A 732 3.62 -14.98 -4.65
N PHE A 733 3.48 -13.86 -5.36
CA PHE A 733 2.76 -12.69 -4.83
C PHE A 733 1.27 -12.98 -4.60
N ARG A 734 0.65 -13.92 -5.32
CA ARG A 734 -0.74 -14.34 -5.08
C ARG A 734 -0.89 -14.97 -3.70
N GLU A 735 0.03 -15.87 -3.35
CA GLU A 735 0.03 -16.55 -2.05
C GLU A 735 0.27 -15.56 -0.91
N GLN A 736 1.18 -14.61 -1.13
CA GLN A 736 1.55 -13.62 -0.13
C GLN A 736 0.42 -12.65 0.22
N LEU A 737 -0.49 -12.35 -0.71
CA LEU A 737 -1.67 -11.52 -0.39
C LEU A 737 -2.55 -12.15 0.71
N CYS A 738 -2.41 -13.45 0.99
CA CYS A 738 -3.13 -14.16 2.06
C CYS A 738 -2.30 -14.32 3.35
N MET A 739 -1.11 -13.72 3.44
CA MET A 739 -0.19 -13.83 4.57
C MET A 739 0.22 -12.43 5.07
N HIS A 740 0.72 -12.35 6.31
CA HIS A 740 1.23 -11.11 6.88
C HIS A 740 0.23 -9.94 6.77
N MET A 741 0.50 -8.89 5.99
CA MET A 741 -0.50 -7.85 5.73
C MET A 741 -1.39 -8.24 4.55
N LEU A 742 -2.59 -8.68 4.87
CA LEU A 742 -3.55 -9.25 3.93
C LEU A 742 -3.92 -8.25 2.83
N GLY A 743 -3.86 -8.72 1.58
CA GLY A 743 -4.14 -7.92 0.40
C GLY A 743 -3.06 -6.89 0.06
N MET A 744 -1.86 -6.97 0.66
CA MET A 744 -0.74 -6.05 0.40
C MET A 744 0.55 -6.80 0.03
N ILE A 745 1.51 -6.09 -0.56
CA ILE A 745 2.84 -6.61 -0.91
C ILE A 745 3.91 -5.84 -0.12
N GLY A 746 4.77 -6.58 0.59
CA GLY A 746 5.89 -6.02 1.34
C GLY A 746 7.01 -5.41 0.48
N SER A 747 7.88 -4.64 1.12
CA SER A 747 9.04 -3.98 0.49
C SER A 747 10.23 -4.91 0.27
N VAL A 748 10.49 -5.83 1.19
CA VAL A 748 11.68 -6.66 1.21
C VAL A 748 11.38 -7.99 1.91
N TYR A 749 12.04 -9.04 1.46
CA TYR A 749 11.96 -10.40 1.98
C TYR A 749 13.36 -10.90 2.31
N ASP A 750 13.45 -11.95 3.11
CA ASP A 750 14.67 -12.72 3.23
C ASP A 750 15.14 -13.18 1.84
N GLY A 751 16.46 -13.14 1.64
CA GLY A 751 17.08 -13.66 0.43
C GLY A 751 17.05 -15.19 0.39
N ASP A 752 17.16 -15.83 1.55
CA ASP A 752 17.15 -17.29 1.67
C ASP A 752 15.79 -17.84 2.12
N ALA A 753 15.54 -19.11 1.82
CA ALA A 753 14.30 -19.77 2.19
C ALA A 753 14.31 -20.15 3.69
N PRO A 754 13.18 -20.01 4.42
CA PRO A 754 11.91 -19.43 3.97
C PRO A 754 11.99 -17.90 3.84
N GLN A 755 11.46 -17.36 2.73
CA GLN A 755 11.49 -15.93 2.44
C GLN A 755 10.42 -15.17 3.25
N SER A 756 10.71 -14.82 4.50
CA SER A 756 9.81 -14.01 5.33
C SER A 756 9.88 -12.53 4.95
N PRO A 757 8.77 -11.77 5.00
CA PRO A 757 8.77 -10.33 4.73
C PRO A 757 9.33 -9.53 5.92
N HIS A 758 10.00 -8.42 5.62
CA HIS A 758 10.61 -7.52 6.59
C HIS A 758 10.34 -6.04 6.26
N ALA A 759 10.76 -5.15 7.16
CA ALA A 759 10.63 -3.69 7.07
C ALA A 759 9.18 -3.23 6.85
N GLN A 760 8.81 -2.86 5.61
CA GLN A 760 7.48 -2.38 5.26
C GLN A 760 6.61 -3.53 4.75
N LEU A 761 5.51 -3.84 5.44
CA LEU A 761 4.56 -4.89 5.03
C LEU A 761 3.63 -4.48 3.89
N ALA A 762 3.55 -3.17 3.58
CA ALA A 762 2.87 -2.62 2.42
C ALA A 762 3.75 -1.57 1.74
N CYS A 763 4.35 -1.89 0.58
CA CYS A 763 5.09 -0.93 -0.26
C CYS A 763 4.32 -0.57 -1.54
N ALA A 764 4.19 0.73 -1.79
CA ALA A 764 3.69 1.28 -3.03
C ALA A 764 4.59 0.91 -4.22
N CYS A 765 5.92 0.95 -4.02
CA CYS A 765 6.93 0.60 -5.02
C CYS A 765 6.74 -0.81 -5.60
N SER A 766 6.65 -1.80 -4.72
CA SER A 766 6.52 -3.21 -5.04
C SER A 766 5.16 -3.51 -5.66
N THR A 767 4.09 -2.95 -5.08
CA THR A 767 2.72 -3.10 -5.60
C THR A 767 2.59 -2.46 -6.98
N GLY A 768 3.16 -1.27 -7.18
CA GLY A 768 3.18 -0.55 -8.44
C GLY A 768 3.90 -1.33 -9.53
N GLU A 769 5.13 -1.81 -9.27
CA GLU A 769 5.88 -2.56 -10.27
C GLU A 769 5.21 -3.90 -10.63
N VAL A 770 4.65 -4.63 -9.66
CA VAL A 770 3.87 -5.85 -9.93
C VAL A 770 2.64 -5.55 -10.78
N LEU A 771 1.90 -4.48 -10.49
CA LEU A 771 0.72 -4.07 -11.26
C LEU A 771 1.10 -3.61 -12.68
N ARG A 772 2.23 -2.90 -12.83
CA ARG A 772 2.75 -2.43 -14.13
C ARG A 772 3.07 -3.61 -15.03
N VAL A 773 3.84 -4.59 -14.55
CA VAL A 773 4.20 -5.77 -15.36
C VAL A 773 3.02 -6.72 -15.57
N TYR A 774 2.10 -6.83 -14.62
CA TYR A 774 0.84 -7.56 -14.83
C TYR A 774 0.10 -7.02 -16.07
N LYS A 775 -0.12 -5.70 -16.14
CA LYS A 775 -0.80 -5.07 -17.28
C LYS A 775 -0.04 -5.28 -18.59
N LEU A 776 1.29 -5.22 -18.55
CA LEU A 776 2.15 -5.45 -19.71
C LEU A 776 2.00 -6.88 -20.24
N LEU A 777 2.10 -7.88 -19.35
CA LEU A 777 1.95 -9.29 -19.69
C LEU A 777 0.53 -9.63 -20.15
N ALA A 778 -0.51 -9.03 -19.57
CA ALA A 778 -1.89 -9.23 -19.99
C ALA A 778 -2.13 -8.75 -21.43
N ARG A 779 -1.59 -7.58 -21.78
CA ARG A 779 -1.60 -7.05 -23.16
C ARG A 779 -0.88 -7.96 -24.15
N MET A 780 0.22 -8.59 -23.73
CA MET A 780 0.94 -9.56 -24.56
C MET A 780 0.11 -10.81 -24.80
N GLY A 781 -0.51 -11.36 -23.74
CA GLY A 781 -1.37 -12.54 -23.83
C GLY A 781 -2.47 -12.39 -24.87
N ILE A 782 -3.12 -11.22 -24.92
CA ILE A 782 -4.26 -10.97 -25.83
C ILE A 782 -3.82 -11.04 -27.29
N ARG A 783 -2.60 -10.56 -27.58
CA ARG A 783 -2.03 -10.65 -28.93
C ARG A 783 -1.80 -12.09 -29.38
N PHE A 784 -1.60 -13.03 -28.44
CA PHE A 784 -1.50 -14.45 -28.76
C PHE A 784 -2.89 -15.06 -29.01
N SER A 785 -3.90 -14.72 -28.19
CA SER A 785 -5.27 -15.28 -28.32
C SER A 785 -5.99 -14.82 -29.59
N ASP A 786 -5.91 -13.53 -29.95
CA ASP A 786 -6.60 -12.96 -31.11
C ASP A 786 -6.07 -13.53 -32.44
N ARG A 787 -4.81 -14.00 -32.47
CA ARG A 787 -4.18 -14.57 -33.66
C ARG A 787 -4.44 -16.07 -33.84
N THR A 788 -4.70 -16.81 -32.76
CA THR A 788 -5.13 -18.21 -32.83
C THR A 788 -6.56 -18.37 -33.37
N LEU A 789 -7.42 -17.35 -33.25
CA LEU A 789 -8.78 -17.34 -33.80
C LEU A 789 -8.85 -16.95 -35.28
N SER A 790 -7.73 -16.53 -35.88
CA SER A 790 -7.62 -16.12 -37.28
C SER A 790 -6.99 -17.16 -38.21
N VAL A 791 -6.83 -18.42 -37.76
CA VAL A 791 -6.27 -19.54 -38.54
C VAL A 791 -7.36 -20.53 -38.94
#